data_AF-A0A0D9X9X3-F1
#
_entry.id   AF-A0A0D9X9X3-F1
#
_cell.length_a   1.000
_cell.length_b   1.000
_cell.length_c   1.000
_cell.angle_alpha   90.00
_cell.angle_beta   90.00
_cell.angle_gamma   90.00
#
_symmetry.space_group_name_H-M   'P 1'
#
loop_
_entity.id
_entity.type
_entity.pdbx_description
1 polymer ?
#
loop_
_entity_poly.entity_id
_entity_poly.type
_entity_poly.pdbx_seq_one_letter_code
_entity_poly.pdbx_strand_id
1 'polypeptide(L)'
;MRISPAAAASLLPLLLLLSLLAAAPPAEARRHKDGIDIDGEKMCDRGWECSGSRFCCNETITDYFKAYQFEELFANRNDPRLAHAAGFWDYHSFITAAALFEPRGFGTTGGRATGMREVAAFLGHVGAKTSCGYSVAPGGPLAWGLCYNHELSPSQSYCDNSNELYPCVEGVEYYGRGALPVYWNFNYGIVGLGIKQDLLNHPELLEQNATLAFEAAIWRWMTPMKRKQPSAHDVFVGNWKPTKNDTLSKRYPGFGATMNILYGDLVCGQGSIDKMNVIVSHYRHYLDLMGVGSDNAGDNLDCADQSLLAVDKARRKGMELTNLPHIAASSRFFSSCSRCNCRVRRTGKIVIGASATGSRCSNADSACSYPIEQQNADFLPGPRSSLCYRRRDFASVALLPFILPHVNIASAAESIDGSVIQSGVRNVLSKVKAAGMLRLAFHDAGTFDIADKSGGMNGSIIYEVDRPENTGLNKSIKVLRKAKEVIDGVQQVSWADLIAVAGAESVALCGGPEIPVRLGRLDSSTADPTGKLPEETLDATALKTLFSKKGFSTQEMVVLSGAHTIGGKGFGNPNVFDNAYFKVLLEKPQPSSSGMPAMVGLRTDWALTEDDECLRWINLYAQDQTKFFADFKDAYIKLSLMFLY
;
A
#
# COMPACT_ATOMS: atom_id res chain seq x y z
N MET A 1 45.86 -74.84 17.52
CA MET A 1 46.99 -74.35 18.34
C MET A 1 47.40 -72.98 17.83
N ARG A 2 47.54 -71.95 18.70
CA ARG A 2 48.06 -70.58 18.42
C ARG A 2 47.23 -69.76 17.39
N ILE A 3 46.63 -68.57 17.63
CA ILE A 3 46.79 -67.46 18.60
C ILE A 3 48.22 -66.88 18.54
N SER A 4 48.54 -65.63 18.18
CA SER A 4 47.84 -64.35 17.84
C SER A 4 48.93 -63.39 17.21
N PRO A 5 48.82 -62.03 17.05
CA PRO A 5 47.69 -61.08 17.06
C PRO A 5 47.67 -60.06 15.86
N ALA A 6 46.66 -59.17 15.93
CA ALA A 6 46.42 -57.90 15.23
C ALA A 6 47.58 -57.06 14.61
N ALA A 7 47.26 -56.40 13.48
CA ALA A 7 47.63 -55.00 13.19
C ALA A 7 46.69 -54.36 12.13
N ALA A 8 46.52 -53.03 12.23
CA ALA A 8 46.06 -52.10 11.19
C ALA A 8 44.68 -52.31 10.52
N ALA A 9 43.65 -51.68 11.11
CA ALA A 9 42.55 -51.12 10.32
C ALA A 9 42.87 -49.65 9.98
N SER A 10 42.93 -49.30 8.69
CA SER A 10 42.86 -47.91 8.22
C SER A 10 42.62 -47.82 6.70
N LEU A 11 41.88 -46.78 6.29
CA LEU A 11 41.69 -46.29 4.90
C LEU A 11 40.85 -47.15 3.93
N LEU A 12 39.51 -47.01 4.02
CA LEU A 12 38.49 -46.97 2.94
C LEU A 12 37.10 -47.04 3.64
N PRO A 13 36.07 -46.24 3.30
CA PRO A 13 35.91 -45.37 2.13
C PRO A 13 35.53 -43.89 2.45
N LEU A 14 36.25 -42.93 1.86
CA LEU A 14 35.79 -41.53 1.76
C LEU A 14 35.70 -41.13 0.27
N LEU A 15 34.89 -41.87 -0.50
CA LEU A 15 34.79 -41.68 -1.96
C LEU A 15 33.45 -42.17 -2.58
N LEU A 16 32.38 -42.24 -1.78
CA LEU A 16 31.07 -42.72 -2.23
C LEU A 16 29.90 -41.90 -1.64
N LEU A 17 30.14 -40.60 -1.43
CA LEU A 17 29.19 -39.66 -0.82
C LEU A 17 29.31 -38.26 -1.45
N LEU A 18 29.44 -38.21 -2.78
CA LEU A 18 29.59 -36.96 -3.55
C LEU A 18 28.92 -37.00 -4.93
N SER A 19 27.84 -37.79 -5.07
CA SER A 19 27.14 -37.98 -6.36
C SER A 19 25.62 -38.17 -6.21
N LEU A 20 24.97 -37.41 -5.32
CA LEU A 20 23.51 -37.40 -5.13
C LEU A 20 23.01 -36.07 -4.52
N LEU A 21 23.37 -34.95 -5.17
CA LEU A 21 22.85 -33.60 -4.90
C LEU A 21 22.67 -32.84 -6.23
N ALA A 22 21.73 -33.33 -7.06
CA ALA A 22 21.26 -32.66 -8.26
C ALA A 22 19.81 -33.09 -8.56
N ALA A 23 19.03 -32.19 -9.15
CA ALA A 23 17.61 -32.37 -9.52
C ALA A 23 16.62 -32.56 -8.34
N ALA A 24 16.42 -31.50 -7.56
CA ALA A 24 15.05 -31.16 -7.18
C ALA A 24 14.30 -30.72 -8.46
N PRO A 25 13.04 -31.13 -8.69
CA PRO A 25 12.26 -30.62 -9.81
C PRO A 25 12.02 -29.11 -9.64
N PRO A 26 11.83 -28.34 -10.73
CA PRO A 26 11.43 -26.95 -10.60
C PRO A 26 10.11 -26.86 -9.85
N ALA A 27 9.97 -25.87 -8.97
CA ALA A 27 8.72 -25.64 -8.25
C ALA A 27 7.59 -25.42 -9.27
N GLU A 28 6.60 -26.31 -9.28
CA GLU A 28 5.41 -26.12 -10.11
C GLU A 28 4.74 -24.81 -9.71
N ALA A 29 4.71 -23.86 -10.64
CA ALA A 29 3.92 -22.66 -10.52
C ALA A 29 2.47 -23.08 -10.21
N ARG A 30 1.91 -22.54 -9.13
CA ARG A 30 0.53 -22.85 -8.71
C ARG A 30 -0.40 -22.53 -9.89
N ARG A 31 -0.97 -23.58 -10.50
CA ARG A 31 -2.12 -23.39 -11.39
C ARG A 31 -3.25 -22.83 -10.55
N HIS A 32 -3.50 -21.53 -10.66
CA HIS A 32 -4.80 -20.98 -10.30
C HIS A 32 -5.83 -21.69 -11.18
N LYS A 33 -6.64 -22.54 -10.55
CA LYS A 33 -7.94 -22.91 -11.09
C LYS A 33 -8.92 -21.82 -10.68
N ASP A 34 -9.89 -21.61 -11.56
CA ASP A 34 -11.01 -20.67 -11.43
C ASP A 34 -10.61 -19.20 -11.77
N GLY A 35 -10.99 -18.75 -12.97
CA GLY A 35 -10.53 -17.52 -13.63
C GLY A 35 -11.17 -16.22 -13.14
N ILE A 36 -11.16 -15.96 -11.83
CA ILE A 36 -11.64 -14.71 -11.21
C ILE A 36 -10.66 -14.29 -10.10
N ASP A 37 -10.32 -13.00 -10.05
CA ASP A 37 -9.39 -12.39 -9.10
C ASP A 37 -10.06 -11.88 -7.82
N ILE A 38 -9.24 -11.49 -6.83
CA ILE A 38 -9.60 -10.90 -5.52
C ILE A 38 -10.58 -9.71 -5.65
N ASP A 39 -10.48 -8.94 -6.73
CA ASP A 39 -11.33 -7.77 -7.02
C ASP A 39 -12.64 -8.12 -7.77
N GLY A 40 -12.92 -9.41 -7.99
CA GLY A 40 -14.03 -9.89 -8.83
C GLY A 40 -13.81 -9.69 -10.32
N GLU A 41 -12.67 -9.12 -10.74
CA GLU A 41 -12.31 -8.98 -12.14
C GLU A 41 -11.76 -10.30 -12.70
N LYS A 42 -12.10 -10.60 -13.95
CA LYS A 42 -11.99 -11.96 -14.49
C LYS A 42 -10.61 -12.15 -15.13
N MET A 43 -9.69 -12.76 -14.37
CA MET A 43 -8.31 -13.07 -14.77
C MET A 43 -8.26 -13.74 -16.14
N CYS A 44 -7.15 -13.57 -16.85
CA CYS A 44 -7.02 -14.22 -18.15
C CYS A 44 -6.90 -15.74 -18.07
N ASP A 45 -7.76 -16.44 -18.80
CA ASP A 45 -7.65 -17.88 -18.98
C ASP A 45 -6.65 -18.21 -20.10
N ARG A 46 -5.93 -19.34 -19.93
CA ARG A 46 -5.11 -19.94 -20.99
C ARG A 46 -6.00 -20.81 -21.88
N GLY A 47 -6.44 -20.29 -23.02
CA GLY A 47 -7.24 -21.06 -23.99
C GLY A 47 -7.89 -20.20 -25.06
N TRP A 48 -8.19 -20.82 -26.21
CA TRP A 48 -8.65 -20.13 -27.42
C TRP A 48 -10.04 -19.50 -27.33
N GLU A 49 -10.87 -19.96 -26.38
CA GLU A 49 -12.27 -19.55 -26.24
C GLU A 49 -12.50 -18.48 -25.14
N CYS A 50 -11.48 -18.19 -24.32
CA CYS A 50 -11.47 -17.14 -23.28
C CYS A 50 -12.80 -17.03 -22.51
N SER A 51 -13.33 -18.17 -22.06
CA SER A 51 -14.74 -18.34 -21.69
C SER A 51 -15.07 -17.73 -20.32
N GLY A 52 -14.99 -16.41 -20.25
CA GLY A 52 -15.32 -15.64 -19.05
C GLY A 52 -14.25 -14.65 -18.61
N SER A 53 -13.08 -14.55 -19.22
CA SER A 53 -12.04 -13.59 -18.81
C SER A 53 -12.18 -12.20 -19.48
N ARG A 54 -11.53 -11.17 -18.94
CA ARG A 54 -11.36 -9.87 -19.64
C ARG A 54 -10.29 -9.93 -20.73
N PHE A 55 -9.31 -10.82 -20.59
CA PHE A 55 -8.15 -10.96 -21.48
C PHE A 55 -7.88 -12.43 -21.86
N CYS A 56 -7.25 -12.65 -23.02
CA CYS A 56 -6.91 -13.97 -23.56
C CYS A 56 -5.40 -14.23 -23.46
N CYS A 57 -4.92 -14.89 -22.40
CA CYS A 57 -3.48 -15.16 -22.22
C CYS A 57 -3.06 -16.45 -22.92
N ASN A 58 -3.01 -16.44 -24.25
CA ASN A 58 -2.51 -17.58 -25.04
C ASN A 58 -0.98 -17.72 -25.01
N GLU A 59 -0.26 -16.61 -24.82
CA GLU A 59 1.20 -16.53 -24.65
C GLU A 59 1.52 -15.65 -23.43
N THR A 60 2.67 -15.88 -22.81
CA THR A 60 3.27 -15.05 -21.75
C THR A 60 4.35 -14.13 -22.33
N ILE A 61 4.81 -13.14 -21.55
CA ILE A 61 5.96 -12.31 -21.92
C ILE A 61 7.18 -13.20 -22.17
N THR A 62 7.37 -14.24 -21.36
CA THR A 62 8.50 -15.18 -21.51
C THR A 62 8.49 -15.94 -22.84
N ASP A 63 7.35 -16.05 -23.54
CA ASP A 63 7.26 -16.77 -24.82
C ASP A 63 7.88 -15.97 -25.97
N TYR A 64 7.72 -14.64 -25.97
CA TYR A 64 8.14 -13.76 -27.06
C TYR A 64 9.26 -12.77 -26.71
N PHE A 65 9.52 -12.50 -25.42
CA PHE A 65 10.58 -11.61 -24.94
C PHE A 65 11.55 -12.43 -24.10
N LYS A 66 12.78 -12.62 -24.61
CA LYS A 66 13.81 -13.49 -24.02
C LYS A 66 14.94 -12.67 -23.39
N ALA A 67 15.72 -13.31 -22.52
CA ALA A 67 16.86 -12.69 -21.85
C ALA A 67 17.81 -11.93 -22.79
N TYR A 68 18.15 -12.50 -23.96
CA TYR A 68 19.05 -11.82 -24.90
C TYR A 68 18.49 -10.48 -25.42
N GLN A 69 17.17 -10.35 -25.58
CA GLN A 69 16.54 -9.09 -26.01
C GLN A 69 16.58 -8.06 -24.87
N PHE A 70 16.42 -8.48 -23.61
CA PHE A 70 16.63 -7.61 -22.46
C PHE A 70 18.08 -7.11 -22.37
N GLU A 71 19.06 -7.99 -22.63
CA GLU A 71 20.47 -7.59 -22.74
C GLU A 71 20.71 -6.63 -23.91
N GLU A 72 20.08 -6.81 -25.07
CA GLU A 72 20.20 -5.90 -26.23
C GLU A 72 19.56 -4.53 -25.97
N LEU A 73 18.37 -4.47 -25.36
CA LEU A 73 17.67 -3.22 -25.01
C LEU A 73 18.47 -2.37 -24.01
N PHE A 74 19.19 -3.02 -23.11
CA PHE A 74 19.92 -2.39 -22.00
C PHE A 74 21.41 -2.76 -22.01
N ALA A 75 22.02 -2.76 -23.19
CA ALA A 75 23.38 -3.25 -23.43
C ALA A 75 24.46 -2.61 -22.55
N ASN A 76 24.30 -1.33 -22.17
CA ASN A 76 25.29 -0.62 -21.36
C ASN A 76 24.93 -0.48 -19.87
N ARG A 77 23.81 -1.06 -19.39
CA ARG A 77 23.37 -0.93 -17.97
C ARG A 77 24.37 -1.48 -16.94
N ASN A 78 25.32 -2.29 -17.40
CA ASN A 78 26.36 -2.92 -16.60
C ASN A 78 27.77 -2.43 -16.96
N ASP A 79 27.95 -1.30 -17.69
CA ASP A 79 29.28 -0.74 -17.94
C ASP A 79 29.92 -0.27 -16.62
N PRO A 80 31.06 -0.85 -16.21
CA PRO A 80 31.63 -0.65 -14.87
C PRO A 80 32.23 0.75 -14.64
N ARG A 81 32.20 1.65 -15.64
CA ARG A 81 32.78 3.00 -15.57
C ARG A 81 31.72 4.09 -15.52
N LEU A 82 30.53 3.82 -16.05
CA LEU A 82 29.48 4.82 -16.28
C LEU A 82 28.09 4.40 -15.77
N ALA A 83 27.84 3.10 -15.60
CA ALA A 83 26.58 2.65 -15.00
C ALA A 83 26.65 2.67 -13.48
N HIS A 84 25.66 3.31 -12.85
CA HIS A 84 25.60 3.48 -11.40
C HIS A 84 24.81 2.36 -10.70
N ALA A 85 23.94 1.66 -11.43
CA ALA A 85 23.21 0.48 -11.00
C ALA A 85 23.77 -0.83 -11.64
N ALA A 86 25.07 -0.86 -11.95
CA ALA A 86 25.71 -2.02 -12.56
C ALA A 86 25.58 -3.27 -11.68
N GLY A 87 25.05 -4.35 -12.26
CA GLY A 87 24.77 -5.62 -11.56
C GLY A 87 23.49 -5.64 -10.73
N PHE A 88 22.75 -4.53 -10.62
CA PHE A 88 21.45 -4.50 -9.93
C PHE A 88 20.31 -5.03 -10.80
N TRP A 89 20.27 -4.64 -12.08
CA TRP A 89 19.15 -4.91 -12.97
C TRP A 89 19.35 -6.19 -13.81
N ASP A 90 18.41 -7.13 -13.70
CA ASP A 90 18.43 -8.37 -14.46
C ASP A 90 17.05 -8.79 -15.02
N TYR A 91 17.07 -9.65 -16.02
CA TYR A 91 15.88 -10.16 -16.71
C TYR A 91 15.00 -11.06 -15.84
N HIS A 92 15.58 -11.83 -14.91
CA HIS A 92 14.83 -12.70 -14.01
C HIS A 92 14.01 -11.89 -12.99
N SER A 93 14.57 -10.81 -12.45
CA SER A 93 13.84 -9.83 -11.64
C SER A 93 12.67 -9.20 -12.40
N PHE A 94 12.87 -8.78 -13.65
CA PHE A 94 11.79 -8.23 -14.50
C PHE A 94 10.67 -9.26 -14.74
N ILE A 95 11.01 -10.49 -15.14
CA ILE A 95 10.01 -11.53 -15.43
C ILE A 95 9.30 -12.00 -14.17
N THR A 96 10.00 -12.11 -13.03
CA THR A 96 9.39 -12.48 -11.74
C THR A 96 8.36 -11.45 -11.30
N ALA A 97 8.66 -10.16 -11.44
CA ALA A 97 7.69 -9.08 -11.19
C ALA A 97 6.54 -9.10 -12.21
N ALA A 98 6.84 -9.26 -13.50
CA ALA A 98 5.83 -9.26 -14.57
C ALA A 98 4.82 -10.40 -14.46
N ALA A 99 5.25 -11.59 -14.02
CA ALA A 99 4.38 -12.76 -13.81
C ALA A 99 3.23 -12.50 -12.82
N LEU A 100 3.36 -11.51 -11.92
CA LEU A 100 2.29 -11.08 -11.00
C LEU A 100 1.17 -10.30 -11.73
N PHE A 101 1.47 -9.71 -12.88
CA PHE A 101 0.56 -8.84 -13.65
C PHE A 101 0.17 -9.41 -15.03
N GLU A 102 0.87 -10.43 -15.54
CA GLU A 102 0.46 -11.19 -16.74
C GLU A 102 -1.01 -11.68 -16.65
N PRO A 103 -1.51 -12.23 -15.51
CA PRO A 103 -2.92 -12.62 -15.35
C PRO A 103 -3.92 -11.46 -15.50
N ARG A 104 -3.44 -10.24 -15.26
CA ARG A 104 -4.18 -8.97 -15.29
C ARG A 104 -4.01 -8.22 -16.63
N GLY A 105 -3.37 -8.83 -17.62
CA GLY A 105 -3.25 -8.30 -18.99
C GLY A 105 -1.88 -7.73 -19.37
N PHE A 106 -0.94 -7.56 -18.43
CA PHE A 106 0.37 -6.94 -18.72
C PHE A 106 1.17 -7.78 -19.72
N GLY A 107 1.41 -7.25 -20.92
CA GLY A 107 2.09 -7.97 -21.99
C GLY A 107 1.28 -9.12 -22.62
N THR A 108 0.06 -9.36 -22.14
CA THR A 108 -0.78 -10.49 -22.59
C THR A 108 -2.07 -10.04 -23.28
N THR A 109 -2.46 -8.77 -23.12
CA THR A 109 -3.63 -8.18 -23.79
C THR A 109 -3.39 -7.98 -25.29
N GLY A 110 -4.41 -8.33 -26.11
CA GLY A 110 -4.43 -8.05 -27.54
C GLY A 110 -3.52 -8.95 -28.39
N GLY A 111 -3.06 -10.08 -27.84
CA GLY A 111 -2.21 -11.06 -28.52
C GLY A 111 -0.76 -10.59 -28.73
N ARG A 112 0.09 -11.48 -29.24
CA ARG A 112 1.55 -11.32 -29.32
C ARG A 112 2.03 -9.95 -29.80
N ALA A 113 1.51 -9.46 -30.91
CA ALA A 113 1.95 -8.19 -31.50
C ALA A 113 1.56 -6.96 -30.64
N THR A 114 0.52 -7.06 -29.82
CA THR A 114 0.15 -6.00 -28.87
C THR A 114 0.94 -6.13 -27.57
N GLY A 115 1.11 -7.36 -27.05
CA GLY A 115 1.98 -7.64 -25.91
C GLY A 115 3.44 -7.23 -26.11
N MET A 116 4.02 -7.53 -27.28
CA MET A 116 5.36 -7.09 -27.67
C MET A 116 5.48 -5.57 -27.71
N ARG A 117 4.46 -4.87 -28.24
CA ARG A 117 4.42 -3.39 -28.26
C ARG A 117 4.25 -2.81 -26.85
N GLU A 118 3.45 -3.43 -25.99
CA GLU A 118 3.28 -2.98 -24.61
C GLU A 118 4.57 -3.15 -23.80
N VAL A 119 5.25 -4.29 -23.90
CA VAL A 119 6.54 -4.51 -23.23
C VAL A 119 7.59 -3.53 -23.76
N ALA A 120 7.65 -3.29 -25.07
CA ALA A 120 8.52 -2.26 -25.65
C ALA A 120 8.18 -0.84 -25.15
N ALA A 121 6.89 -0.52 -24.98
CA ALA A 121 6.43 0.78 -24.48
C ALA A 121 6.79 0.98 -23.00
N PHE A 122 6.45 0.00 -22.16
CA PHE A 122 6.79 0.00 -20.73
C PHE A 122 8.31 0.13 -20.53
N LEU A 123 9.09 -0.73 -21.19
CA LEU A 123 10.55 -0.68 -21.11
C LEU A 123 11.11 0.62 -21.71
N GLY A 124 10.46 1.20 -22.74
CA GLY A 124 10.83 2.49 -23.32
C GLY A 124 10.72 3.65 -22.30
N HIS A 125 9.68 3.65 -21.45
CA HIS A 125 9.60 4.58 -20.31
C HIS A 125 10.69 4.31 -19.28
N VAL A 126 10.87 3.04 -18.88
CA VAL A 126 11.90 2.63 -17.91
C VAL A 126 13.28 3.11 -18.35
N GLY A 127 13.68 2.77 -19.59
CA GLY A 127 14.94 3.18 -20.18
C GLY A 127 15.10 4.71 -20.19
N ALA A 128 14.10 5.44 -20.70
CA ALA A 128 14.16 6.90 -20.76
C ALA A 128 14.24 7.61 -19.39
N LYS A 129 13.70 7.00 -18.31
CA LYS A 129 13.75 7.57 -16.96
C LYS A 129 15.00 7.21 -16.17
N THR A 130 15.62 6.07 -16.47
CA THR A 130 16.81 5.53 -15.79
C THR A 130 18.10 5.66 -16.61
N SER A 131 18.05 6.32 -17.78
CA SER A 131 19.21 6.45 -18.67
C SER A 131 20.22 7.52 -18.23
N CYS A 132 21.51 7.18 -18.36
CA CYS A 132 22.64 8.13 -18.33
C CYS A 132 23.23 8.40 -19.73
N GLY A 133 22.52 7.99 -20.79
CA GLY A 133 22.96 8.13 -22.17
C GLY A 133 23.10 9.59 -22.61
N TYR A 134 24.28 9.93 -23.10
CA TYR A 134 24.60 11.24 -23.69
C TYR A 134 24.79 11.13 -25.21
N SER A 135 24.84 12.27 -25.90
CA SER A 135 24.77 12.35 -27.37
C SER A 135 25.83 11.55 -28.15
N VAL A 136 26.98 11.27 -27.53
CA VAL A 136 28.10 10.49 -28.10
C VAL A 136 28.47 9.28 -27.23
N ALA A 137 27.51 8.75 -26.47
CA ALA A 137 27.71 7.56 -25.66
C ALA A 137 27.92 6.31 -26.52
N PRO A 138 28.77 5.34 -26.09
CA PRO A 138 28.93 4.05 -26.78
C PRO A 138 27.58 3.35 -27.03
N GLY A 139 27.34 2.87 -28.25
CA GLY A 139 26.04 2.30 -28.64
C GLY A 139 24.89 3.31 -28.81
N GLY A 140 25.15 4.61 -28.65
CA GLY A 140 24.14 5.67 -28.70
C GLY A 140 23.35 5.83 -27.39
N PRO A 141 22.72 6.99 -27.14
CA PRO A 141 22.10 7.32 -25.84
C PRO A 141 20.94 6.39 -25.42
N LEU A 142 20.32 5.68 -26.36
CA LEU A 142 19.14 4.84 -26.11
C LEU A 142 19.49 3.46 -25.54
N ALA A 143 20.75 3.03 -25.67
CA ALA A 143 21.27 1.76 -25.13
C ALA A 143 21.71 1.85 -23.65
N TRP A 144 21.50 3.01 -23.00
CA TRP A 144 21.93 3.32 -21.63
C TRP A 144 20.78 3.35 -20.61
N GLY A 145 19.60 2.84 -20.98
CA GLY A 145 18.52 2.60 -20.01
C GLY A 145 18.97 1.66 -18.87
N LEU A 146 18.32 1.75 -17.71
CA LEU A 146 18.66 1.04 -16.48
C LEU A 146 20.07 1.37 -15.93
N CYS A 147 20.65 2.51 -16.31
CA CYS A 147 21.93 2.99 -15.78
C CYS A 147 21.85 3.40 -14.30
N TYR A 148 20.67 3.81 -13.83
CA TYR A 148 20.39 4.19 -12.45
C TYR A 148 19.26 3.36 -11.83
N ASN A 149 19.27 3.24 -10.50
CA ASN A 149 18.16 2.74 -9.68
C ASN A 149 17.62 3.78 -8.68
N HIS A 150 18.37 4.85 -8.42
CA HIS A 150 17.91 6.03 -7.67
C HIS A 150 18.44 7.36 -8.21
N GLU A 151 17.90 8.46 -7.70
CA GLU A 151 18.35 9.83 -7.93
C GLU A 151 19.65 10.16 -7.17
N LEU A 152 20.75 10.41 -7.89
CA LEU A 152 22.07 10.65 -7.28
C LEU A 152 22.24 12.02 -6.60
N SER A 153 21.38 13.00 -6.88
CA SER A 153 21.54 14.37 -6.39
C SER A 153 20.18 15.05 -6.23
N PRO A 154 19.33 14.53 -5.32
CA PRO A 154 18.00 15.05 -5.11
C PRO A 154 18.05 16.51 -4.62
N SER A 155 17.22 17.36 -5.21
CA SER A 155 17.17 18.79 -4.86
C SER A 155 16.41 19.08 -3.56
N GLN A 156 15.72 18.06 -3.01
CA GLN A 156 14.87 18.11 -1.82
C GLN A 156 14.61 16.68 -1.32
N SER A 157 14.07 16.52 -0.11
CA SER A 157 13.67 15.21 0.44
C SER A 157 12.35 14.66 -0.15
N TYR A 158 11.66 15.42 -1.01
CA TYR A 158 10.34 15.10 -1.57
C TYR A 158 9.28 14.76 -0.50
N CYS A 159 9.36 15.40 0.65
CA CYS A 159 8.36 15.28 1.71
C CYS A 159 7.27 16.37 1.56
N ASP A 160 6.01 15.99 1.31
CA ASP A 160 4.85 16.87 1.54
C ASP A 160 4.33 16.67 2.97
N ASN A 161 4.82 17.50 3.90
CA ASN A 161 4.40 17.55 5.30
C ASN A 161 2.91 17.89 5.50
N SER A 162 2.20 18.37 4.47
CA SER A 162 0.75 18.61 4.54
C SER A 162 -0.09 17.37 4.24
N ASN A 163 0.55 16.24 3.89
CA ASN A 163 -0.15 15.00 3.58
C ASN A 163 -0.41 14.16 4.84
N GLU A 164 -1.60 14.33 5.42
CA GLU A 164 -2.05 13.60 6.61
C GLU A 164 -2.27 12.08 6.37
N LEU A 165 -2.43 11.64 5.11
CA LEU A 165 -2.66 10.23 4.76
C LEU A 165 -1.37 9.41 4.70
N TYR A 166 -0.27 10.05 4.28
CA TYR A 166 1.04 9.44 4.11
C TYR A 166 2.08 10.38 4.74
N PRO A 167 2.13 10.48 6.08
CA PRO A 167 3.03 11.40 6.77
C PRO A 167 4.48 11.07 6.42
N CYS A 168 5.33 12.11 6.38
CA CYS A 168 6.75 11.89 6.23
C CYS A 168 7.33 11.25 7.49
N VAL A 169 8.20 10.27 7.32
CA VAL A 169 8.87 9.56 8.42
C VAL A 169 10.18 10.29 8.71
N GLU A 170 10.52 10.46 9.99
CA GLU A 170 11.73 11.19 10.39
C GLU A 170 12.99 10.46 9.89
N GLY A 171 13.89 11.19 9.24
CA GLY A 171 15.11 10.64 8.63
C GLY A 171 14.91 9.93 7.28
N VAL A 172 13.68 9.85 6.76
CA VAL A 172 13.37 9.17 5.49
C VAL A 172 13.21 10.19 4.35
N GLU A 173 13.81 9.90 3.20
CA GLU A 173 13.76 10.72 1.99
C GLU A 173 13.12 9.99 0.81
N TYR A 174 12.27 10.71 0.07
CA TYR A 174 11.38 10.18 -0.96
C TYR A 174 11.77 10.61 -2.39
N TYR A 175 13.07 10.73 -2.64
CA TYR A 175 13.63 10.99 -3.97
C TYR A 175 13.38 9.83 -4.95
N GLY A 176 13.66 10.04 -6.23
CA GLY A 176 13.34 9.07 -7.28
C GLY A 176 14.02 7.71 -7.07
N ARG A 177 13.27 6.61 -6.94
CA ARG A 177 13.81 5.23 -6.93
C ARG A 177 12.98 4.25 -7.77
N GLY A 178 13.65 3.21 -8.29
CA GLY A 178 13.05 2.12 -9.05
C GLY A 178 12.97 2.34 -10.55
N ALA A 179 12.41 1.36 -11.29
CA ALA A 179 12.48 1.31 -12.75
C ALA A 179 11.61 2.38 -13.45
N LEU A 180 10.43 2.67 -12.89
CA LEU A 180 9.71 3.91 -13.13
C LEU A 180 9.81 4.74 -11.83
N PRO A 181 10.68 5.75 -11.75
CA PRO A 181 11.07 6.33 -10.47
C PRO A 181 9.90 6.88 -9.66
N VAL A 182 9.75 6.37 -8.44
CA VAL A 182 8.75 6.82 -7.46
C VAL A 182 9.31 8.04 -6.73
N TYR A 183 8.53 9.12 -6.66
CA TYR A 183 8.86 10.36 -5.96
C TYR A 183 7.73 10.72 -5.00
N TRP A 184 8.06 11.36 -3.88
CA TRP A 184 7.14 11.85 -2.85
C TRP A 184 6.51 10.81 -1.92
N ASN A 185 6.49 11.13 -0.62
CA ASN A 185 5.89 10.35 0.47
C ASN A 185 4.55 9.70 0.11
N PHE A 186 3.64 10.46 -0.49
CA PHE A 186 2.31 9.96 -0.84
C PHE A 186 2.31 8.94 -1.99
N ASN A 187 3.23 9.01 -2.95
CA ASN A 187 3.32 7.97 -3.98
C ASN A 187 4.05 6.74 -3.44
N TYR A 188 5.06 6.91 -2.59
CA TYR A 188 5.70 5.79 -1.89
C TYR A 188 4.69 5.00 -1.05
N GLY A 189 3.85 5.69 -0.26
CA GLY A 189 2.76 5.06 0.47
C GLY A 189 1.72 4.37 -0.42
N ILE A 190 1.25 5.02 -1.49
CA ILE A 190 0.27 4.43 -2.43
C ILE A 190 0.84 3.19 -3.15
N VAL A 191 2.06 3.29 -3.68
CA VAL A 191 2.72 2.18 -4.39
C VAL A 191 3.04 1.04 -3.41
N GLY A 192 3.50 1.36 -2.20
CA GLY A 192 3.79 0.39 -1.15
C GLY A 192 2.57 -0.43 -0.75
N LEU A 193 1.44 0.23 -0.48
CA LEU A 193 0.16 -0.45 -0.29
C LEU A 193 -0.21 -1.33 -1.49
N GLY A 194 -0.02 -0.82 -2.71
CA GLY A 194 -0.31 -1.52 -3.95
C GLY A 194 0.49 -2.80 -4.20
N ILE A 195 1.76 -2.86 -3.76
CA ILE A 195 2.64 -4.02 -3.87
C ILE A 195 2.85 -4.76 -2.52
N LYS A 196 2.08 -4.40 -1.49
CA LYS A 196 2.15 -4.97 -0.13
C LYS A 196 3.55 -4.89 0.50
N GLN A 197 4.23 -3.76 0.32
CA GLN A 197 5.53 -3.42 0.92
C GLN A 197 5.43 -2.09 1.68
N ASP A 198 6.11 -1.97 2.83
CA ASP A 198 6.16 -0.70 3.58
C ASP A 198 7.16 0.28 2.98
N LEU A 199 6.83 0.80 1.80
CA LEU A 199 7.66 1.77 1.09
C LEU A 199 7.58 3.19 1.69
N LEU A 200 6.70 3.43 2.67
CA LEU A 200 6.63 4.72 3.36
C LEU A 200 7.72 4.82 4.43
N ASN A 201 7.89 3.77 5.26
CA ASN A 201 8.99 3.70 6.22
C ASN A 201 10.30 3.22 5.59
N HIS A 202 10.21 2.36 4.55
CA HIS A 202 11.36 1.74 3.89
C HIS A 202 11.40 1.97 2.36
N PRO A 203 11.49 3.23 1.88
CA PRO A 203 11.59 3.52 0.44
C PRO A 203 12.87 2.96 -0.22
N GLU A 204 13.92 2.69 0.57
CA GLU A 204 15.18 2.07 0.13
C GLU A 204 15.00 0.65 -0.45
N LEU A 205 13.87 -0.02 -0.19
CA LEU A 205 13.59 -1.32 -0.79
C LEU A 205 13.58 -1.28 -2.33
N LEU A 206 13.21 -0.13 -2.94
CA LEU A 206 13.21 0.05 -4.40
C LEU A 206 14.60 0.25 -5.03
N GLU A 207 15.63 0.49 -4.23
CA GLU A 207 17.04 0.55 -4.69
C GLU A 207 17.87 -0.65 -4.20
N GLN A 208 17.33 -1.48 -3.31
CA GLN A 208 17.95 -2.70 -2.79
C GLN A 208 17.44 -3.99 -3.44
N ASN A 209 16.23 -4.00 -4.00
CA ASN A 209 15.63 -5.19 -4.63
C ASN A 209 15.07 -4.87 -6.02
N ALA A 210 15.73 -5.36 -7.07
CA ALA A 210 15.34 -5.13 -8.46
C ALA A 210 13.98 -5.73 -8.83
N THR A 211 13.58 -6.85 -8.23
CA THR A 211 12.25 -7.44 -8.43
C THR A 211 11.17 -6.49 -7.89
N LEU A 212 11.31 -5.99 -6.66
CA LEU A 212 10.37 -5.01 -6.09
C LEU A 212 10.38 -3.69 -6.88
N ALA A 213 11.53 -3.28 -7.38
CA ALA A 213 11.68 -2.09 -8.21
C ALA A 213 10.97 -2.19 -9.58
N PHE A 214 10.94 -3.40 -10.17
CA PHE A 214 10.10 -3.69 -11.35
C PHE A 214 8.63 -3.87 -10.96
N GLU A 215 8.31 -4.50 -9.83
CA GLU A 215 6.94 -4.70 -9.34
C GLU A 215 6.23 -3.36 -9.12
N ALA A 216 6.87 -2.42 -8.42
CA ALA A 216 6.41 -1.04 -8.25
C ALA A 216 6.15 -0.32 -9.59
N ALA A 217 7.03 -0.53 -10.56
CA ALA A 217 6.93 0.07 -11.89
C ALA A 217 5.77 -0.50 -12.72
N ILE A 218 5.61 -1.83 -12.74
CA ILE A 218 4.53 -2.52 -13.45
C ILE A 218 3.19 -2.23 -12.77
N TRP A 219 3.15 -2.22 -11.43
CA TRP A 219 1.99 -1.75 -10.68
C TRP A 219 1.59 -0.33 -11.08
N ARG A 220 2.54 0.60 -11.19
CA ARG A 220 2.26 1.99 -11.61
C ARG A 220 1.78 2.11 -13.06
N TRP A 221 2.13 1.15 -13.92
CA TRP A 221 1.66 1.04 -15.31
C TRP A 221 0.22 0.49 -15.38
N MET A 222 -0.06 -0.56 -14.61
CA MET A 222 -1.36 -1.24 -14.56
C MET A 222 -2.43 -0.48 -13.75
N THR A 223 -2.02 0.32 -12.76
CA THR A 223 -2.96 0.93 -11.79
C THR A 223 -3.22 2.42 -12.07
N PRO A 224 -4.48 2.88 -12.14
CA PRO A 224 -4.80 4.29 -12.23
C PRO A 224 -4.69 5.01 -10.88
N MET A 225 -3.84 6.04 -10.78
CA MET A 225 -3.62 6.81 -9.55
C MET A 225 -4.78 7.73 -9.12
N LYS A 226 -5.86 7.83 -9.92
CA LYS A 226 -7.00 8.73 -9.68
C LYS A 226 -8.30 8.12 -10.21
N ARG A 227 -9.41 8.24 -9.47
CA ARG A 227 -10.76 7.68 -9.76
C ARG A 227 -11.35 7.94 -11.16
N LYS A 228 -10.84 8.92 -11.92
CA LYS A 228 -11.31 9.27 -13.29
C LYS A 228 -10.20 9.20 -14.35
N GLN A 229 -9.03 8.69 -13.98
CA GLN A 229 -7.90 8.50 -14.85
C GLN A 229 -7.86 7.02 -15.28
N PRO A 230 -7.55 6.68 -16.53
CA PRO A 230 -7.25 5.31 -16.93
C PRO A 230 -5.83 4.89 -16.51
N SER A 231 -5.55 3.59 -16.52
CA SER A 231 -4.19 3.07 -16.37
C SER A 231 -3.34 3.34 -17.63
N ALA A 232 -2.02 3.25 -17.54
CA ALA A 232 -1.16 3.35 -18.72
C ALA A 232 -1.36 2.12 -19.63
N HIS A 233 -1.56 0.94 -19.05
CA HIS A 233 -2.02 -0.26 -19.73
C HIS A 233 -3.26 -0.01 -20.60
N ASP A 234 -4.38 0.44 -19.99
CA ASP A 234 -5.68 0.55 -20.67
C ASP A 234 -5.68 1.54 -21.85
N VAL A 235 -4.91 2.63 -21.77
CA VAL A 235 -4.80 3.58 -22.90
C VAL A 235 -3.85 3.12 -23.99
N PHE A 236 -2.91 2.23 -23.67
CA PHE A 236 -1.97 1.69 -24.63
C PHE A 236 -2.57 0.52 -25.42
N VAL A 237 -3.17 -0.45 -24.72
CA VAL A 237 -3.78 -1.64 -25.35
C VAL A 237 -5.15 -1.39 -25.96
N GLY A 238 -5.72 -0.18 -25.76
CA GLY A 238 -6.97 0.26 -26.40
C GLY A 238 -8.26 -0.07 -25.65
N ASN A 239 -8.18 -0.52 -24.39
CA ASN A 239 -9.35 -0.72 -23.52
C ASN A 239 -10.07 0.60 -23.21
N TRP A 240 -9.30 1.67 -23.01
CA TRP A 240 -9.84 2.98 -22.65
C TRP A 240 -10.49 3.68 -23.86
N LYS A 241 -11.75 4.08 -23.67
CA LYS A 241 -12.50 4.88 -24.65
C LYS A 241 -12.48 6.36 -24.23
N PRO A 242 -11.86 7.27 -25.01
CA PRO A 242 -11.82 8.69 -24.70
C PRO A 242 -13.22 9.30 -24.51
N THR A 243 -13.39 10.14 -23.48
CA THR A 243 -14.61 10.93 -23.35
C THR A 243 -14.60 12.11 -24.33
N LYS A 244 -15.74 12.79 -24.52
CA LYS A 244 -15.80 14.03 -25.31
C LYS A 244 -14.78 15.09 -24.83
N ASN A 245 -14.52 15.16 -23.53
CA ASN A 245 -13.52 16.07 -22.97
C ASN A 245 -12.09 15.66 -23.34
N ASP A 246 -11.82 14.37 -23.48
CA ASP A 246 -10.51 13.85 -23.91
C ASP A 246 -10.27 14.14 -25.39
N THR A 247 -11.25 13.88 -26.26
CA THR A 247 -11.18 14.24 -27.69
C THR A 247 -10.96 15.75 -27.88
N LEU A 248 -11.71 16.61 -27.18
CA LEU A 248 -11.52 18.06 -27.21
C LEU A 248 -10.15 18.49 -26.65
N SER A 249 -9.59 17.70 -25.73
CA SER A 249 -8.23 17.89 -25.17
C SER A 249 -7.12 17.25 -26.02
N LYS A 250 -7.45 16.72 -27.22
CA LYS A 250 -6.56 15.93 -28.10
C LYS A 250 -5.98 14.65 -27.46
N ARG A 251 -6.57 14.14 -26.37
CA ARG A 251 -6.15 12.88 -25.72
C ARG A 251 -6.79 11.69 -26.45
N TYR A 252 -5.95 10.89 -27.11
CA TYR A 252 -6.32 9.70 -27.86
C TYR A 252 -5.54 8.47 -27.34
N PRO A 253 -6.02 7.23 -27.52
CA PRO A 253 -5.27 6.03 -27.15
C PRO A 253 -3.96 5.94 -27.93
N GLY A 254 -2.93 5.37 -27.31
CA GLY A 254 -1.57 5.30 -27.85
C GLY A 254 -0.49 5.74 -26.85
N PHE A 255 0.77 5.69 -27.29
CA PHE A 255 1.93 5.90 -26.42
C PHE A 255 1.96 7.30 -25.77
N GLY A 256 1.51 8.34 -26.47
CA GLY A 256 1.41 9.70 -25.95
C GLY A 256 0.49 9.82 -24.72
N ALA A 257 -0.64 9.09 -24.69
CA ALA A 257 -1.51 9.08 -23.52
C ALA A 257 -0.85 8.47 -22.29
N THR A 258 0.04 7.48 -22.46
CA THR A 258 0.81 6.90 -21.35
C THR A 258 1.75 7.94 -20.72
N MET A 259 2.41 8.77 -21.53
CA MET A 259 3.21 9.90 -21.04
C MET A 259 2.36 10.93 -20.28
N ASN A 260 1.14 11.21 -20.75
CA ASN A 260 0.19 12.11 -20.07
C ASN A 260 -0.26 11.56 -18.70
N ILE A 261 -0.48 10.25 -18.60
CA ILE A 261 -0.88 9.57 -17.36
C ILE A 261 0.23 9.50 -16.32
N LEU A 262 1.47 9.29 -16.78
CA LEU A 262 2.62 9.10 -15.91
C LEU A 262 3.26 10.43 -15.50
N TYR A 263 3.41 11.39 -16.44
CA TYR A 263 4.24 12.59 -16.27
C TYR A 263 3.66 13.85 -16.95
N GLY A 264 2.34 13.92 -17.16
CA GLY A 264 1.73 14.87 -18.11
C GLY A 264 2.10 16.34 -17.89
N ASP A 265 2.16 16.79 -16.64
CA ASP A 265 2.55 18.15 -16.23
C ASP A 265 4.01 18.51 -16.61
N LEU A 266 4.87 17.51 -16.80
CA LEU A 266 6.29 17.68 -17.13
C LEU A 266 6.60 17.53 -18.62
N VAL A 267 5.78 16.78 -19.38
CA VAL A 267 6.10 16.39 -20.77
C VAL A 267 5.01 16.64 -21.81
N CYS A 268 3.79 16.99 -21.41
CA CYS A 268 2.65 17.15 -22.33
C CYS A 268 2.10 18.58 -22.38
N GLY A 269 1.40 18.91 -23.47
CA GLY A 269 0.70 20.19 -23.65
C GLY A 269 1.62 21.41 -23.82
N GLN A 270 2.90 21.18 -24.11
CA GLN A 270 3.98 22.18 -24.17
C GLN A 270 4.69 22.20 -25.53
N GLY A 271 4.12 21.54 -26.54
CA GLY A 271 4.78 21.33 -27.83
C GLY A 271 5.83 20.22 -27.80
N SER A 272 6.63 20.11 -28.86
CA SER A 272 7.72 19.15 -28.95
C SER A 272 8.88 19.58 -28.04
N ILE A 273 9.15 18.81 -26.99
CA ILE A 273 10.24 19.05 -26.03
C ILE A 273 11.12 17.80 -25.88
N ASP A 274 12.42 18.00 -25.62
CA ASP A 274 13.40 16.91 -25.55
C ASP A 274 13.03 15.84 -24.52
N LYS A 275 12.50 16.23 -23.35
CA LYS A 275 12.05 15.29 -22.30
C LYS A 275 11.01 14.29 -22.79
N MET A 276 10.14 14.69 -23.73
CA MET A 276 9.14 13.83 -24.37
C MET A 276 9.77 13.03 -25.50
N ASN A 277 10.55 13.69 -26.37
CA ASN A 277 11.17 13.07 -27.54
C ASN A 277 12.15 11.95 -27.17
N VAL A 278 12.85 12.05 -26.03
CA VAL A 278 13.71 10.97 -25.51
C VAL A 278 12.89 9.73 -25.16
N ILE A 279 11.70 9.88 -24.58
CA ILE A 279 10.82 8.74 -24.23
C ILE A 279 10.29 8.07 -25.50
N VAL A 280 9.82 8.85 -26.48
CA VAL A 280 9.39 8.35 -27.79
C VAL A 280 10.53 7.64 -28.54
N SER A 281 11.76 8.16 -28.43
CA SER A 281 12.94 7.56 -29.08
C SER A 281 13.32 6.21 -28.48
N HIS A 282 13.30 6.05 -27.15
CA HIS A 282 13.53 4.75 -26.51
C HIS A 282 12.47 3.73 -26.94
N TYR A 283 11.18 4.10 -26.94
CA TYR A 283 10.11 3.20 -27.39
C TYR A 283 10.31 2.73 -28.83
N ARG A 284 10.55 3.64 -29.78
CA ARG A 284 10.83 3.28 -31.18
C ARG A 284 12.03 2.35 -31.32
N HIS A 285 13.15 2.69 -30.67
CA HIS A 285 14.36 1.88 -30.70
C HIS A 285 14.13 0.47 -30.13
N TYR A 286 13.36 0.35 -29.05
CA TYR A 286 13.08 -0.95 -28.44
C TYR A 286 12.10 -1.79 -29.27
N LEU A 287 11.20 -1.18 -30.05
CA LEU A 287 10.42 -1.91 -31.06
C LEU A 287 11.29 -2.50 -32.17
N ASP A 288 12.31 -1.76 -32.65
CA ASP A 288 13.25 -2.26 -33.64
C ASP A 288 14.04 -3.46 -33.08
N LEU A 289 14.61 -3.34 -31.88
CA LEU A 289 15.35 -4.42 -31.20
C LEU A 289 14.49 -5.64 -30.84
N MET A 290 13.22 -5.44 -30.47
CA MET A 290 12.27 -6.53 -30.23
C MET A 290 11.74 -7.17 -31.52
N GLY A 291 12.17 -6.73 -32.70
CA GLY A 291 11.75 -7.28 -33.99
C GLY A 291 10.31 -6.92 -34.40
N VAL A 292 9.72 -5.92 -33.74
CA VAL A 292 8.39 -5.38 -34.07
C VAL A 292 8.50 -4.29 -35.15
N GLY A 293 9.59 -3.52 -35.12
CA GLY A 293 9.83 -2.37 -36.01
C GLY A 293 9.15 -1.10 -35.53
N SER A 294 9.88 0.02 -35.58
CA SER A 294 9.44 1.35 -35.15
C SER A 294 8.27 1.93 -35.97
N ASP A 295 8.06 1.46 -37.20
CA ASP A 295 6.87 1.78 -38.01
C ASP A 295 5.57 1.23 -37.38
N ASN A 296 5.64 0.15 -36.60
CA ASN A 296 4.50 -0.48 -35.93
C ASN A 296 4.21 0.13 -34.54
N ALA A 297 4.85 1.24 -34.19
CA ALA A 297 4.69 1.91 -32.89
C ALA A 297 3.26 2.37 -32.57
N GLY A 298 2.41 2.50 -33.60
CA GLY A 298 1.02 2.96 -33.50
C GLY A 298 0.86 4.46 -33.63
N ASP A 299 -0.39 4.92 -33.64
CA ASP A 299 -0.72 6.34 -33.70
C ASP A 299 -0.57 7.04 -32.34
N ASN A 300 -0.66 8.38 -32.34
CA ASN A 300 -0.65 9.22 -31.14
C ASN A 300 0.59 8.98 -30.25
N LEU A 301 1.77 8.92 -30.86
CA LEU A 301 3.04 8.59 -30.19
C LEU A 301 3.48 9.64 -29.18
N ASP A 302 3.14 10.91 -29.41
CA ASP A 302 3.54 12.02 -28.57
C ASP A 302 2.34 12.64 -27.81
N CYS A 303 2.66 13.52 -26.86
CA CYS A 303 1.67 14.29 -26.12
C CYS A 303 1.88 15.80 -26.19
N ALA A 304 2.61 16.28 -27.21
CA ALA A 304 2.98 17.69 -27.40
C ALA A 304 1.76 18.62 -27.33
N ASP A 305 0.69 18.18 -27.99
CA ASP A 305 -0.57 18.89 -28.19
C ASP A 305 -1.67 18.49 -27.18
N GLN A 306 -1.43 17.48 -26.35
CA GLN A 306 -2.44 16.95 -25.43
C GLN A 306 -2.58 17.84 -24.20
N SER A 307 -3.80 18.29 -23.91
CA SER A 307 -4.06 18.97 -22.64
C SER A 307 -3.93 17.99 -21.47
N LEU A 308 -3.44 18.49 -20.33
CA LEU A 308 -3.26 17.71 -19.11
C LEU A 308 -4.57 17.03 -18.68
N LEU A 309 -4.47 15.77 -18.25
CA LEU A 309 -5.57 15.11 -17.52
C LEU A 309 -5.93 15.95 -16.29
N ALA A 310 -7.22 16.25 -16.14
CA ALA A 310 -7.68 17.32 -15.25
C ALA A 310 -7.27 17.08 -13.78
N VAL A 311 -6.30 17.88 -13.32
CA VAL A 311 -6.12 18.16 -11.89
C VAL A 311 -7.24 19.12 -11.49
N ASP A 312 -7.92 18.85 -10.37
CA ASP A 312 -8.95 19.75 -9.85
C ASP A 312 -8.42 21.18 -9.72
N LYS A 313 -9.23 22.17 -10.14
CA LYS A 313 -8.83 23.59 -10.22
C LYS A 313 -8.44 24.24 -8.88
N ALA A 314 -8.45 23.49 -7.78
CA ALA A 314 -8.26 23.97 -6.41
C ALA A 314 -6.79 24.32 -6.04
N ARG A 315 -5.77 23.82 -6.74
CA ARG A 315 -4.34 24.06 -6.37
C ARG A 315 -3.59 25.00 -7.35
N ARG A 316 -4.25 26.06 -7.84
CA ARG A 316 -3.62 27.09 -8.71
C ARG A 316 -3.19 28.38 -7.99
N LYS A 317 -3.13 28.36 -6.65
CA LYS A 317 -2.46 29.38 -5.83
C LYS A 317 -1.38 28.69 -4.98
N GLY A 318 -0.13 29.10 -5.13
CA GLY A 318 0.97 28.72 -4.24
C GLY A 318 1.70 27.41 -4.60
N MET A 319 1.97 27.12 -5.87
CA MET A 319 2.87 26.03 -6.24
C MET A 319 3.73 26.42 -7.45
N GLU A 320 4.86 27.06 -7.18
CA GLU A 320 5.94 27.24 -8.15
C GLU A 320 6.75 25.94 -8.19
N LEU A 321 6.29 24.99 -9.03
CA LEU A 321 6.94 23.70 -9.27
C LEU A 321 8.26 23.90 -10.03
N THR A 322 9.30 24.33 -9.32
CA THR A 322 10.65 24.35 -9.87
C THR A 322 11.24 22.94 -9.87
N ASN A 323 11.68 22.50 -11.05
CA ASN A 323 12.59 21.38 -11.29
C ASN A 323 12.19 19.99 -10.74
N LEU A 324 11.53 19.17 -11.58
CA LEU A 324 11.93 17.76 -11.66
C LEU A 324 13.10 17.61 -12.65
N PRO A 325 14.30 17.22 -12.17
CA PRO A 325 15.39 16.81 -13.05
C PRO A 325 15.10 15.42 -13.65
N HIS A 326 15.93 14.98 -14.60
CA HIS A 326 16.10 13.55 -14.82
C HIS A 326 16.91 12.99 -13.64
N ILE A 327 16.96 11.66 -13.45
CA ILE A 327 17.97 11.08 -12.55
C ILE A 327 19.40 11.48 -13.00
N ALA A 328 19.59 11.71 -14.31
CA ALA A 328 20.77 12.38 -14.85
C ALA A 328 20.80 13.88 -14.49
N ALA A 329 21.87 14.30 -13.82
CA ALA A 329 22.16 15.70 -13.52
C ALA A 329 22.25 16.58 -14.78
N SER A 330 21.92 17.86 -14.64
CA SER A 330 21.90 18.84 -15.73
C SER A 330 23.26 19.00 -16.43
N SER A 331 23.40 18.44 -17.64
CA SER A 331 24.42 18.86 -18.59
C SER A 331 24.03 20.21 -19.19
N ARG A 332 24.47 21.30 -18.53
CA ARG A 332 24.33 22.66 -19.09
C ARG A 332 25.09 22.74 -20.41
N PHE A 333 24.40 22.89 -21.54
CA PHE A 333 25.04 23.33 -22.78
C PHE A 333 24.28 24.42 -23.52
N PHE A 334 25.06 25.25 -24.21
CA PHE A 334 24.70 26.55 -24.71
C PHE A 334 23.64 26.52 -25.82
N SER A 335 22.69 27.47 -25.75
CA SER A 335 21.92 27.87 -26.93
C SER A 335 22.85 28.57 -27.94
N SER A 336 23.15 27.87 -29.03
CA SER A 336 23.77 28.48 -30.22
C SER A 336 22.71 29.26 -30.99
N CYS A 337 22.62 30.56 -30.75
CA CYS A 337 21.69 31.43 -31.46
C CYS A 337 22.36 32.03 -32.71
N SER A 338 22.18 31.37 -33.84
CA SER A 338 22.64 31.86 -35.15
C SER A 338 21.84 33.07 -35.63
N ARG A 339 22.46 34.25 -35.66
CA ARG A 339 22.03 35.38 -36.51
C ARG A 339 23.23 36.05 -37.18
N CYS A 340 23.27 35.99 -38.51
CA CYS A 340 24.01 36.95 -39.35
C CYS A 340 23.44 38.36 -39.07
N ASN A 341 24.16 39.49 -39.13
CA ASN A 341 25.17 39.87 -40.11
C ASN A 341 25.90 41.17 -39.70
N CYS A 342 27.13 41.39 -40.21
CA CYS A 342 27.80 42.69 -40.41
C CYS A 342 27.77 43.83 -39.33
N ARG A 343 28.91 44.05 -38.63
CA ARG A 343 29.71 45.29 -38.79
C ARG A 343 31.12 45.29 -38.14
N VAL A 344 32.13 45.33 -39.01
CA VAL A 344 33.30 46.24 -39.03
C VAL A 344 33.93 46.73 -37.70
N ARG A 345 35.23 46.41 -37.53
CA ARG A 345 36.20 47.03 -36.59
C ARG A 345 36.09 48.57 -36.51
N ARG A 346 36.19 49.15 -35.31
CA ARG A 346 36.83 50.46 -35.12
C ARG A 346 37.54 50.60 -33.78
N THR A 347 38.58 51.42 -33.81
CA THR A 347 39.61 51.66 -32.78
C THR A 347 39.37 52.93 -31.98
N GLY A 348 39.99 53.05 -30.79
CA GLY A 348 40.05 54.28 -29.96
C GLY A 348 39.35 54.07 -28.61
N LYS A 349 39.99 53.93 -27.44
CA LYS A 349 41.08 54.69 -26.77
C LYS A 349 40.56 55.97 -26.09
N ILE A 350 41.10 56.26 -24.89
CA ILE A 350 40.88 57.42 -23.98
C ILE A 350 39.78 57.18 -22.91
N VAL A 351 39.87 57.59 -21.62
CA VAL A 351 40.92 57.60 -20.54
C VAL A 351 40.36 58.43 -19.34
N ILE A 352 40.86 58.17 -18.11
CA ILE A 352 40.52 58.82 -16.80
C ILE A 352 39.14 58.44 -16.23
N GLY A 353 38.99 58.07 -14.94
CA GLY A 353 39.98 57.78 -13.90
C GLY A 353 39.37 57.80 -12.48
N ALA A 354 40.16 57.36 -11.47
CA ALA A 354 40.02 57.56 -10.01
C ALA A 354 38.66 57.19 -9.31
N SER A 355 38.59 56.72 -8.07
CA SER A 355 39.59 56.55 -7.00
C SER A 355 39.14 55.48 -5.98
N ALA A 356 40.07 55.07 -5.09
CA ALA A 356 39.92 54.51 -3.72
C ALA A 356 38.57 53.86 -3.29
N THR A 357 38.53 52.68 -2.66
CA THR A 357 39.36 52.11 -1.56
C THR A 357 39.48 50.58 -1.73
N GLY A 358 40.53 49.85 -1.32
CA GLY A 358 41.19 49.77 0.00
C GLY A 358 40.47 48.74 0.88
N SER A 359 41.03 47.60 1.33
CA SER A 359 42.42 47.09 1.28
C SER A 359 42.50 45.57 1.58
N ARG A 360 43.46 44.86 0.96
CA ARG A 360 44.39 43.80 1.50
C ARG A 360 43.85 42.60 2.33
N CYS A 361 44.49 41.43 2.44
CA CYS A 361 45.59 40.71 1.76
C CYS A 361 45.51 39.23 2.26
N SER A 362 45.62 38.20 1.41
CA SER A 362 46.86 37.54 0.93
C SER A 362 47.56 36.62 1.94
N ASN A 363 47.67 35.33 1.56
CA ASN A 363 48.80 34.37 1.68
C ASN A 363 48.21 32.93 1.84
N ALA A 364 48.42 31.92 0.98
CA ALA A 364 49.57 31.48 0.17
C ALA A 364 50.75 31.01 1.07
N ASP A 365 51.38 29.84 0.91
CA ASP A 365 51.25 28.72 -0.04
C ASP A 365 51.95 27.46 0.54
N SER A 366 51.76 26.27 -0.07
CA SER A 366 52.72 25.12 -0.13
C SER A 366 53.11 24.35 1.16
N ALA A 367 53.53 23.06 1.17
CA ALA A 367 53.44 21.95 0.20
C ALA A 367 53.81 20.57 0.85
N CYS A 368 53.40 19.47 0.20
CA CYS A 368 54.06 18.13 0.12
C CYS A 368 54.29 17.18 1.33
N SER A 369 53.69 15.98 1.19
CA SER A 369 54.31 14.63 1.30
C SER A 369 54.30 13.78 2.60
N TYR A 370 53.89 12.52 2.38
CA TYR A 370 53.98 11.25 3.15
C TYR A 370 55.42 10.89 3.65
N PRO A 371 55.65 9.96 4.63
CA PRO A 371 55.16 8.55 4.59
C PRO A 371 54.93 7.70 5.88
N ILE A 372 54.18 6.60 5.66
CA ILE A 372 54.29 5.20 6.16
C ILE A 372 54.97 4.89 7.52
N GLU A 373 54.30 4.11 8.38
CA GLU A 373 54.92 2.97 9.08
C GLU A 373 53.92 1.82 9.38
N GLN A 374 54.41 0.57 9.38
CA GLN A 374 53.68 -0.67 9.73
C GLN A 374 54.28 -1.28 11.01
N GLN A 375 53.51 -2.10 11.75
CA GLN A 375 54.11 -3.24 12.47
C GLN A 375 53.10 -4.37 12.76
N ASN A 376 53.54 -5.62 12.56
CA ASN A 376 52.86 -6.88 12.90
C ASN A 376 53.50 -7.50 14.16
N ALA A 377 52.76 -8.31 14.92
CA ALA A 377 53.30 -9.51 15.60
C ALA A 377 52.19 -10.45 16.12
N ASP A 378 52.30 -11.74 15.84
CA ASP A 378 51.50 -12.83 16.43
C ASP A 378 51.97 -13.23 17.85
N PHE A 379 51.16 -13.98 18.62
CA PHE A 379 51.55 -15.26 19.28
C PHE A 379 50.41 -15.88 20.13
N LEU A 380 50.34 -17.22 20.16
CA LEU A 380 49.41 -18.14 20.86
C LEU A 380 50.06 -18.73 22.16
N PRO A 381 49.49 -19.71 22.94
CA PRO A 381 48.09 -20.11 23.26
C PRO A 381 47.79 -20.54 24.75
N GLY A 382 46.51 -20.43 25.19
CA GLY A 382 45.82 -21.33 26.17
C GLY A 382 46.26 -21.35 27.66
N PRO A 383 45.65 -22.17 28.57
CA PRO A 383 44.58 -23.19 28.37
C PRO A 383 43.44 -23.30 29.45
N ARG A 384 42.31 -23.97 29.08
CA ARG A 384 41.33 -24.74 29.94
C ARG A 384 40.53 -23.95 31.03
N SER A 385 39.31 -24.29 31.51
CA SER A 385 38.36 -25.43 31.47
C SER A 385 37.01 -24.99 32.12
N SER A 386 35.82 -25.65 32.10
CA SER A 386 35.26 -26.85 31.41
C SER A 386 33.77 -27.11 31.79
N LEU A 387 32.95 -27.71 30.88
CA LEU A 387 31.70 -28.50 31.14
C LEU A 387 30.45 -27.72 31.67
N CYS A 388 29.17 -28.16 31.52
CA CYS A 388 28.58 -29.41 30.98
C CYS A 388 27.16 -29.24 30.34
N TYR A 389 26.46 -30.36 30.08
CA TYR A 389 25.42 -30.56 29.01
C TYR A 389 24.13 -31.28 29.49
N ARG A 390 23.11 -31.35 28.60
CA ARG A 390 21.89 -32.21 28.53
C ARG A 390 20.56 -31.63 29.07
N ARG A 391 19.39 -31.70 28.40
CA ARG A 391 18.74 -32.58 27.36
C ARG A 391 17.96 -33.77 27.94
N ARG A 392 16.64 -33.86 27.64
CA ARG A 392 15.94 -35.14 27.42
C ARG A 392 14.60 -34.99 26.67
N ASP A 393 14.31 -36.02 25.89
CA ASP A 393 13.20 -36.20 24.95
C ASP A 393 12.01 -36.93 25.61
N PHE A 394 10.81 -36.94 25.00
CA PHE A 394 9.91 -38.12 24.93
C PHE A 394 8.80 -37.93 23.88
N ALA A 395 8.35 -39.05 23.27
CA ALA A 395 7.28 -39.11 22.28
C ALA A 395 6.32 -40.30 22.57
N SER A 396 5.07 -40.25 22.11
CA SER A 396 4.17 -41.42 21.94
C SER A 396 2.90 -41.10 21.12
N VAL A 397 2.22 -42.16 20.66
CA VAL A 397 1.25 -42.19 19.54
C VAL A 397 -0.08 -42.83 19.97
N ALA A 398 -1.21 -42.32 19.48
CA ALA A 398 -2.52 -42.98 19.30
C ALA A 398 -3.52 -41.97 18.68
N LEU A 399 -4.54 -42.24 17.85
CA LEU A 399 -4.99 -43.30 16.94
C LEU A 399 -6.35 -42.81 16.40
N LEU A 400 -6.62 -42.90 15.09
CA LEU A 400 -7.95 -42.63 14.47
C LEU A 400 -8.80 -43.93 14.43
N PRO A 401 -10.16 -43.85 14.37
CA PRO A 401 -10.83 -44.10 13.08
C PRO A 401 -12.18 -43.37 12.80
N PHE A 402 -12.40 -43.02 11.52
CA PHE A 402 -13.63 -43.00 10.66
C PHE A 402 -15.05 -42.83 11.27
N ILE A 403 -16.07 -42.17 10.67
CA ILE A 403 -16.61 -42.20 9.28
C ILE A 403 -17.30 -40.84 8.90
N LEU A 404 -17.39 -40.57 7.58
CA LEU A 404 -18.03 -39.47 6.82
C LEU A 404 -19.48 -39.03 7.23
N PRO A 405 -19.97 -37.83 6.80
CA PRO A 405 -19.51 -36.98 5.69
C PRO A 405 -19.08 -35.56 6.07
N HIS A 406 -17.93 -35.14 5.54
CA HIS A 406 -17.59 -33.71 5.48
C HIS A 406 -18.39 -33.04 4.37
N VAL A 407 -19.34 -32.18 4.77
CA VAL A 407 -19.67 -31.01 3.96
C VAL A 407 -18.40 -30.15 3.90
N ASN A 408 -17.82 -29.96 2.71
CA ASN A 408 -16.63 -29.14 2.53
C ASN A 408 -16.96 -27.65 2.69
N ILE A 409 -17.15 -27.21 3.94
CA ILE A 409 -17.07 -25.79 4.33
C ILE A 409 -15.59 -25.48 4.54
N ALA A 410 -14.90 -25.25 3.42
CA ALA A 410 -13.53 -24.76 3.39
C ALA A 410 -13.34 -23.90 2.13
N SER A 411 -14.16 -22.85 2.00
CA SER A 411 -13.76 -21.71 1.18
C SER A 411 -12.48 -21.12 1.79
N ALA A 412 -11.45 -20.98 0.98
CA ALA A 412 -10.26 -20.24 1.38
C ALA A 412 -10.65 -18.77 1.46
N ALA A 413 -10.98 -18.29 2.66
CA ALA A 413 -11.19 -16.88 2.91
C ALA A 413 -9.88 -16.13 2.63
N GLU A 414 -9.90 -15.27 1.62
CA GLU A 414 -8.83 -14.34 1.36
C GLU A 414 -8.64 -13.47 2.62
N SER A 415 -7.40 -13.34 3.08
CA SER A 415 -7.11 -12.57 4.29
C SER A 415 -7.24 -11.08 4.00
N ILE A 416 -8.44 -10.54 4.21
CA ILE A 416 -8.72 -9.11 4.25
C ILE A 416 -7.67 -8.45 5.16
N ASP A 417 -6.89 -7.51 4.61
CA ASP A 417 -5.84 -6.86 5.38
C ASP A 417 -6.44 -5.80 6.32
N GLY A 418 -6.50 -6.16 7.60
CA GLY A 418 -7.02 -5.28 8.64
C GLY A 418 -6.24 -3.98 8.78
N SER A 419 -4.94 -3.94 8.44
CA SER A 419 -4.12 -2.74 8.56
C SER A 419 -4.59 -1.62 7.63
N VAL A 420 -5.09 -1.97 6.43
CA VAL A 420 -5.67 -1.02 5.46
C VAL A 420 -6.95 -0.42 6.01
N ILE A 421 -7.84 -1.24 6.60
CA ILE A 421 -9.09 -0.78 7.20
C ILE A 421 -8.82 0.12 8.40
N GLN A 422 -7.95 -0.33 9.32
CA GLN A 422 -7.57 0.43 10.52
C GLN A 422 -6.96 1.78 10.15
N SER A 423 -6.03 1.82 9.20
CA SER A 423 -5.40 3.07 8.75
C SER A 423 -6.41 4.01 8.09
N GLY A 424 -7.22 3.53 7.14
CA GLY A 424 -8.24 4.34 6.48
C GLY A 424 -9.31 4.88 7.43
N VAL A 425 -9.68 4.10 8.46
CA VAL A 425 -10.55 4.55 9.56
C VAL A 425 -9.87 5.63 10.41
N ARG A 426 -8.64 5.40 10.89
CA ARG A 426 -7.88 6.36 11.70
C ARG A 426 -7.78 7.72 11.03
N ASN A 427 -7.55 7.74 9.71
CA ASN A 427 -7.45 8.96 8.89
C ASN A 427 -8.71 9.83 8.87
N VAL A 428 -9.91 9.28 9.13
CA VAL A 428 -11.16 10.07 9.19
C VAL A 428 -11.68 10.26 10.62
N LEU A 429 -11.13 9.52 11.57
CA LEU A 429 -11.57 9.44 12.96
C LEU A 429 -10.88 10.50 13.82
N SER A 430 -11.63 11.07 14.76
CA SER A 430 -11.08 11.94 15.81
C SER A 430 -11.84 11.68 17.10
N LYS A 431 -11.27 12.02 18.26
CA LYS A 431 -11.91 11.74 19.56
C LYS A 431 -13.35 12.26 19.64
N VAL A 432 -13.61 13.45 19.08
CA VAL A 432 -14.95 14.07 18.99
C VAL A 432 -15.94 13.25 18.14
N LYS A 433 -15.46 12.47 17.17
CA LYS A 433 -16.27 11.58 16.33
C LYS A 433 -16.37 10.14 16.86
N ALA A 434 -15.46 9.72 17.74
CA ALA A 434 -15.31 8.35 18.21
C ALA A 434 -16.61 7.77 18.79
N ALA A 435 -17.28 8.51 19.68
CA ALA A 435 -18.57 8.10 20.24
C ALA A 435 -19.66 7.86 19.18
N GLY A 436 -19.65 8.64 18.09
CA GLY A 436 -20.58 8.47 16.96
C GLY A 436 -20.28 7.25 16.09
N MET A 437 -19.03 6.78 16.05
CA MET A 437 -18.62 5.58 15.33
C MET A 437 -18.81 4.31 16.18
N LEU A 438 -18.47 4.37 17.47
CA LEU A 438 -18.75 3.28 18.41
C LEU A 438 -20.27 3.01 18.50
N ARG A 439 -21.09 4.06 18.57
CA ARG A 439 -22.55 3.92 18.47
C ARG A 439 -23.00 3.33 17.13
N LEU A 440 -22.37 3.69 16.01
CA LEU A 440 -22.71 3.11 14.71
C LEU A 440 -22.48 1.59 14.70
N ALA A 441 -21.32 1.14 15.21
CA ALA A 441 -21.01 -0.28 15.31
C ALA A 441 -21.97 -1.05 16.23
N PHE A 442 -22.38 -0.45 17.35
CA PHE A 442 -23.41 -1.05 18.21
C PHE A 442 -24.79 -1.10 17.54
N HIS A 443 -25.20 -0.06 16.81
CA HIS A 443 -26.51 -0.03 16.15
C HIS A 443 -26.61 -1.04 14.99
N ASP A 444 -25.54 -1.21 14.20
CA ASP A 444 -25.47 -2.24 13.14
C ASP A 444 -25.53 -3.65 13.75
N ALA A 445 -24.70 -3.92 14.77
CA ALA A 445 -24.68 -5.22 15.44
C ALA A 445 -25.92 -5.53 16.29
N GLY A 446 -26.58 -4.48 16.80
CA GLY A 446 -27.66 -4.58 17.77
C GLY A 446 -28.96 -5.15 17.21
N THR A 447 -29.05 -5.43 15.91
CA THR A 447 -30.19 -6.10 15.26
C THR A 447 -30.18 -7.63 15.43
N PHE A 448 -29.09 -8.24 15.92
CA PHE A 448 -28.99 -9.70 16.03
C PHE A 448 -30.09 -10.32 16.92
N ASP A 449 -30.59 -11.50 16.53
CA ASP A 449 -31.42 -12.38 17.37
C ASP A 449 -31.00 -13.86 17.18
N ILE A 450 -30.79 -14.57 18.28
CA ILE A 450 -30.29 -15.95 18.28
C ILE A 450 -31.33 -16.97 17.80
N ALA A 451 -32.63 -16.63 17.86
CA ALA A 451 -33.71 -17.55 17.53
C ALA A 451 -33.94 -17.67 16.01
N ASP A 452 -33.77 -16.56 15.27
CA ASP A 452 -33.91 -16.52 13.81
C ASP A 452 -32.57 -16.39 13.05
N LYS A 453 -31.46 -16.16 13.78
CA LYS A 453 -30.11 -15.89 13.24
C LYS A 453 -30.08 -14.69 12.26
N SER A 454 -31.02 -13.76 12.37
CA SER A 454 -31.08 -12.56 11.54
C SER A 454 -30.36 -11.39 12.21
N GLY A 455 -29.96 -10.40 11.40
CA GLY A 455 -29.29 -9.20 11.86
C GLY A 455 -27.82 -9.44 12.24
N GLY A 456 -27.31 -8.59 13.13
CA GLY A 456 -25.91 -8.60 13.53
C GLY A 456 -25.07 -7.65 12.69
N MET A 457 -23.76 -7.62 12.97
CA MET A 457 -22.84 -6.65 12.38
C MET A 457 -22.58 -6.99 10.89
N ASN A 458 -23.49 -6.57 10.02
CA ASN A 458 -23.60 -7.00 8.63
C ASN A 458 -23.74 -5.80 7.65
N GLY A 459 -23.59 -4.56 8.12
CA GLY A 459 -23.69 -3.36 7.29
C GLY A 459 -25.12 -2.96 6.89
N SER A 460 -26.17 -3.64 7.37
CA SER A 460 -27.57 -3.32 7.11
C SER A 460 -27.91 -1.87 7.46
N ILE A 461 -27.21 -1.26 8.42
CA ILE A 461 -27.45 0.11 8.89
C ILE A 461 -27.39 1.17 7.78
N ILE A 462 -26.70 0.88 6.67
CA ILE A 462 -26.64 1.74 5.49
C ILE A 462 -28.01 1.90 4.81
N TYR A 463 -28.90 0.91 4.96
CA TYR A 463 -30.26 0.90 4.41
C TYR A 463 -31.33 1.39 5.40
N GLU A 464 -30.97 1.62 6.68
CA GLU A 464 -31.91 1.98 7.75
C GLU A 464 -31.47 3.18 8.62
N VAL A 465 -30.48 3.94 8.15
CA VAL A 465 -29.95 5.13 8.84
C VAL A 465 -31.00 6.22 9.15
N ASP A 466 -32.10 6.26 8.37
CA ASP A 466 -33.16 7.25 8.53
C ASP A 466 -34.26 6.83 9.55
N ARG A 467 -34.11 5.66 10.19
CA ARG A 467 -35.01 5.24 11.28
C ARG A 467 -34.83 6.10 12.54
N PRO A 468 -35.89 6.33 13.35
CA PRO A 468 -35.82 7.16 14.56
C PRO A 468 -34.69 6.77 15.52
N GLU A 469 -34.50 5.47 15.77
CA GLU A 469 -33.45 4.92 16.62
C GLU A 469 -32.02 5.23 16.12
N ASN A 470 -31.84 5.41 14.81
CA ASN A 470 -30.56 5.70 14.17
C ASN A 470 -30.26 7.21 14.05
N THR A 471 -31.11 8.07 14.63
CA THR A 471 -30.98 9.54 14.59
C THR A 471 -29.56 10.01 14.93
N GLY A 472 -28.97 10.78 14.01
CA GLY A 472 -27.62 11.34 14.12
C GLY A 472 -26.50 10.53 13.47
N LEU A 473 -26.67 9.20 13.28
CA LEU A 473 -25.65 8.31 12.70
C LEU A 473 -25.35 8.59 11.23
N ASN A 474 -26.26 9.26 10.53
CA ASN A 474 -26.07 9.87 9.21
C ASN A 474 -24.78 10.73 9.11
N LYS A 475 -24.29 11.32 10.22
CA LYS A 475 -22.99 12.03 10.25
C LYS A 475 -21.82 11.04 10.25
N SER A 476 -21.89 10.01 11.09
CA SER A 476 -20.89 8.93 11.18
C SER A 476 -20.72 8.23 9.84
N ILE A 477 -21.81 7.79 9.21
CA ILE A 477 -21.80 7.13 7.89
C ILE A 477 -21.20 8.04 6.81
N LYS A 478 -21.45 9.36 6.83
CA LYS A 478 -20.81 10.29 5.87
C LYS A 478 -19.30 10.45 6.06
N VAL A 479 -18.80 10.30 7.29
CA VAL A 479 -17.36 10.30 7.58
C VAL A 479 -16.75 8.96 7.16
N LEU A 480 -17.39 7.86 7.55
CA LEU A 480 -16.98 6.51 7.21
C LEU A 480 -16.99 6.23 5.70
N ARG A 481 -17.95 6.80 4.95
CA ARG A 481 -17.99 6.73 3.49
C ARG A 481 -16.73 7.32 2.84
N LYS A 482 -16.13 8.36 3.42
CA LYS A 482 -14.87 8.93 2.91
C LYS A 482 -13.69 7.98 3.14
N ALA A 483 -13.65 7.30 4.29
CA ALA A 483 -12.67 6.23 4.52
C ALA A 483 -12.90 5.08 3.53
N LYS A 484 -14.15 4.62 3.38
CA LYS A 484 -14.52 3.56 2.44
C LYS A 484 -14.10 3.89 1.01
N GLU A 485 -14.38 5.09 0.52
CA GLU A 485 -13.97 5.53 -0.83
C GLU A 485 -12.45 5.53 -1.06
N VAL A 486 -11.63 5.60 0.01
CA VAL A 486 -10.16 5.48 -0.06
C VAL A 486 -9.73 4.02 0.08
N ILE A 487 -10.28 3.29 1.05
CA ILE A 487 -9.98 1.87 1.32
C ILE A 487 -10.35 1.01 0.10
N ASP A 488 -11.56 1.17 -0.43
CA ASP A 488 -12.05 0.48 -1.64
C ASP A 488 -11.21 0.77 -2.90
N GLY A 489 -10.38 1.81 -2.88
CA GLY A 489 -9.40 2.12 -3.92
C GLY A 489 -8.08 1.36 -3.80
N VAL A 490 -7.88 0.60 -2.72
CA VAL A 490 -6.71 -0.24 -2.42
C VAL A 490 -7.13 -1.71 -2.26
N GLN A 491 -8.22 -1.95 -1.53
CA GLN A 491 -8.82 -3.26 -1.30
C GLN A 491 -10.32 -3.08 -1.07
N GLN A 492 -11.17 -3.81 -1.82
CA GLN A 492 -12.61 -3.82 -1.53
C GLN A 492 -12.85 -4.42 -0.13
N VAL A 493 -13.67 -3.73 0.68
CA VAL A 493 -14.06 -4.19 2.02
C VAL A 493 -15.56 -4.03 2.24
N SER A 494 -16.17 -4.91 3.02
CA SER A 494 -17.58 -4.76 3.41
C SER A 494 -17.77 -3.52 4.29
N TRP A 495 -18.95 -2.89 4.21
CA TRP A 495 -19.41 -1.97 5.23
C TRP A 495 -19.41 -2.63 6.62
N ALA A 496 -19.79 -3.90 6.70
CA ALA A 496 -19.76 -4.70 7.91
C ALA A 496 -18.37 -4.72 8.59
N ASP A 497 -17.30 -5.08 7.87
CA ASP A 497 -15.94 -5.08 8.40
C ASP A 497 -15.44 -3.67 8.71
N LEU A 498 -15.75 -2.70 7.86
CA LEU A 498 -15.36 -1.30 8.05
C LEU A 498 -16.01 -0.69 9.31
N ILE A 499 -17.29 -0.96 9.56
CA ILE A 499 -18.04 -0.52 10.74
C ILE A 499 -17.48 -1.21 12.00
N ALA A 500 -17.19 -2.52 11.91
CA ALA A 500 -16.59 -3.30 13.00
C ALA A 500 -15.26 -2.70 13.47
N VAL A 501 -14.36 -2.40 12.51
CA VAL A 501 -13.06 -1.77 12.78
C VAL A 501 -13.24 -0.33 13.29
N ALA A 502 -14.18 0.44 12.74
CA ALA A 502 -14.42 1.82 13.18
C ALA A 502 -14.87 1.95 14.64
N GLY A 503 -15.66 1.01 15.16
CA GLY A 503 -16.00 0.98 16.58
C GLY A 503 -14.79 0.60 17.45
N ALA A 504 -14.02 -0.41 17.06
CA ALA A 504 -12.81 -0.83 17.79
C ALA A 504 -11.74 0.28 17.86
N GLU A 505 -11.45 0.93 16.73
CA GLU A 505 -10.51 2.05 16.66
C GLU A 505 -10.98 3.28 17.45
N SER A 506 -12.29 3.46 17.61
CA SER A 506 -12.86 4.53 18.45
C SER A 506 -12.57 4.33 19.93
N VAL A 507 -12.56 3.08 20.40
CA VAL A 507 -12.22 2.73 21.79
C VAL A 507 -10.74 2.98 22.03
N ALA A 508 -9.86 2.46 21.15
CA ALA A 508 -8.42 2.64 21.25
C ALA A 508 -7.99 4.11 21.18
N LEU A 509 -8.53 4.90 20.23
CA LEU A 509 -8.23 6.33 20.08
C LEU A 509 -8.61 7.15 21.33
N CYS A 510 -9.65 6.73 22.05
CA CYS A 510 -10.07 7.35 23.30
C CYS A 510 -9.31 6.84 24.54
N GLY A 511 -8.35 5.92 24.41
CA GLY A 511 -7.53 5.40 25.51
C GLY A 511 -8.07 4.13 26.17
N GLY A 512 -9.06 3.49 25.56
CA GLY A 512 -9.54 2.17 25.95
C GLY A 512 -8.66 1.03 25.41
N PRO A 513 -9.10 -0.24 25.59
CA PRO A 513 -8.35 -1.41 25.13
C PRO A 513 -8.25 -1.49 23.59
N GLU A 514 -7.17 -2.09 23.10
CA GLU A 514 -7.09 -2.54 21.71
C GLU A 514 -7.94 -3.81 21.50
N ILE A 515 -8.88 -3.74 20.56
CA ILE A 515 -9.86 -4.80 20.29
C ILE A 515 -9.56 -5.42 18.91
N PRO A 516 -9.09 -6.68 18.84
CA PRO A 516 -8.85 -7.36 17.57
C PRO A 516 -10.19 -7.71 16.90
N VAL A 517 -10.41 -7.19 15.71
CA VAL A 517 -11.60 -7.47 14.90
C VAL A 517 -11.27 -8.57 13.89
N ARG A 518 -11.91 -9.73 13.99
CA ARG A 518 -11.88 -10.75 12.92
C ARG A 518 -12.59 -10.18 11.69
N LEU A 519 -12.03 -10.34 10.50
CA LEU A 519 -12.57 -9.82 9.24
C LEU A 519 -13.15 -10.95 8.37
N GLY A 520 -13.78 -10.59 7.26
CA GLY A 520 -14.48 -11.50 6.34
C GLY A 520 -16.00 -11.44 6.43
N ARG A 521 -16.57 -10.33 6.95
CA ARG A 521 -18.03 -10.14 6.97
C ARG A 521 -18.54 -9.79 5.58
N LEU A 522 -19.72 -10.28 5.24
CA LEU A 522 -20.43 -9.92 4.02
C LEU A 522 -21.44 -8.81 4.33
N ASP A 523 -21.63 -7.89 3.38
CA ASP A 523 -22.68 -6.87 3.49
C ASP A 523 -24.06 -7.46 3.25
N SER A 524 -25.02 -7.11 4.11
CA SER A 524 -26.43 -7.29 3.83
C SER A 524 -26.85 -6.44 2.63
N SER A 525 -27.75 -6.97 1.80
CA SER A 525 -28.35 -6.22 0.68
C SER A 525 -29.63 -5.46 1.06
N THR A 526 -30.09 -5.60 2.30
CA THR A 526 -31.35 -5.06 2.82
C THR A 526 -31.21 -4.56 4.26
N ALA A 527 -32.12 -3.67 4.67
CA ALA A 527 -32.29 -3.31 6.08
C ALA A 527 -32.74 -4.51 6.93
N ASP A 528 -32.39 -4.50 8.22
CA ASP A 528 -32.76 -5.52 9.19
C ASP A 528 -34.18 -5.28 9.75
N PRO A 529 -34.79 -6.24 10.48
CA PRO A 529 -36.09 -6.05 11.10
C PRO A 529 -36.11 -4.92 12.16
N THR A 530 -37.15 -4.09 12.14
CA THR A 530 -37.37 -3.02 13.13
C THR A 530 -37.63 -3.57 14.53
N GLY A 531 -37.38 -2.75 15.57
CA GLY A 531 -37.74 -3.08 16.96
C GLY A 531 -36.80 -4.09 17.64
N LYS A 532 -35.63 -4.39 17.04
CA LYS A 532 -34.61 -5.26 17.65
C LYS A 532 -33.58 -4.50 18.53
N LEU A 533 -33.57 -3.16 18.51
CA LEU A 533 -32.69 -2.29 19.31
C LEU A 533 -33.35 -1.82 20.64
N PRO A 534 -32.58 -1.43 21.67
CA PRO A 534 -33.14 -0.96 22.95
C PRO A 534 -33.80 0.42 22.82
N GLU A 535 -35.02 0.56 23.34
CA GLU A 535 -35.66 1.88 23.52
C GLU A 535 -35.11 2.61 24.76
N GLU A 536 -35.00 3.95 24.71
CA GLU A 536 -34.42 4.77 25.79
C GLU A 536 -35.23 4.75 27.11
N THR A 537 -36.39 4.11 27.14
CA THR A 537 -37.36 4.09 28.25
C THR A 537 -37.45 2.75 29.00
N LEU A 538 -36.77 1.69 28.50
CA LEU A 538 -36.84 0.33 29.05
C LEU A 538 -36.26 0.24 30.48
N ASP A 539 -36.82 -0.69 31.27
CA ASP A 539 -36.26 -1.08 32.56
C ASP A 539 -35.17 -2.17 32.42
N ALA A 540 -34.46 -2.47 33.51
CA ALA A 540 -33.40 -3.47 33.52
C ALA A 540 -33.87 -4.90 33.18
N THR A 541 -35.13 -5.25 33.45
CA THR A 541 -35.68 -6.58 33.12
C THR A 541 -35.94 -6.70 31.62
N ALA A 542 -36.51 -5.67 31.01
CA ALA A 542 -36.69 -5.58 29.57
C ALA A 542 -35.34 -5.53 28.83
N LEU A 543 -34.36 -4.78 29.34
CA LEU A 543 -32.99 -4.76 28.79
C LEU A 543 -32.33 -6.14 28.85
N LYS A 544 -32.34 -6.83 30.01
CA LYS A 544 -31.84 -8.22 30.14
C LYS A 544 -32.55 -9.18 29.20
N THR A 545 -33.86 -9.03 29.01
CA THR A 545 -34.65 -9.84 28.07
C THR A 545 -34.24 -9.58 26.62
N LEU A 546 -33.99 -8.31 26.25
CA LEU A 546 -33.56 -7.93 24.91
C LEU A 546 -32.15 -8.45 24.61
N PHE A 547 -31.19 -8.27 25.51
CA PHE A 547 -29.81 -8.69 25.34
C PHE A 547 -29.64 -10.22 25.37
N SER A 548 -30.41 -10.93 26.20
CA SER A 548 -30.37 -12.40 26.23
C SER A 548 -30.89 -13.05 24.94
N LYS A 549 -31.86 -12.44 24.24
CA LYS A 549 -32.23 -12.84 22.86
C LYS A 549 -31.10 -12.70 21.85
N LYS A 550 -30.08 -11.87 22.11
CA LYS A 550 -28.88 -11.76 21.28
C LYS A 550 -27.78 -12.73 21.72
N GLY A 551 -27.98 -13.45 22.82
CA GLY A 551 -26.98 -14.32 23.44
C GLY A 551 -26.03 -13.60 24.41
N PHE A 552 -26.33 -12.39 24.87
CA PHE A 552 -25.56 -11.70 25.91
C PHE A 552 -26.11 -11.98 27.32
N SER A 553 -25.20 -12.16 28.26
CA SER A 553 -25.46 -12.21 29.70
C SER A 553 -25.67 -10.81 30.29
N THR A 554 -26.17 -10.73 31.54
CA THR A 554 -26.29 -9.48 32.29
C THR A 554 -24.94 -8.76 32.42
N GLN A 555 -23.84 -9.49 32.62
CA GLN A 555 -22.48 -8.94 32.67
C GLN A 555 -22.11 -8.23 31.36
N GLU A 556 -22.32 -8.90 30.22
CA GLU A 556 -21.96 -8.38 28.91
C GLU A 556 -22.85 -7.20 28.50
N MET A 557 -24.13 -7.21 28.88
CA MET A 557 -25.02 -6.06 28.73
C MET A 557 -24.46 -4.84 29.49
N VAL A 558 -24.18 -5.00 30.79
CA VAL A 558 -23.69 -3.90 31.65
C VAL A 558 -22.32 -3.39 31.18
N VAL A 559 -21.42 -4.27 30.73
CA VAL A 559 -20.10 -3.83 30.25
C VAL A 559 -20.22 -3.04 28.95
N LEU A 560 -21.06 -3.49 27.99
CA LEU A 560 -21.28 -2.78 26.73
C LEU A 560 -21.91 -1.40 26.92
N SER A 561 -22.80 -1.23 27.92
CA SER A 561 -23.32 0.08 28.31
C SER A 561 -22.24 1.08 28.76
N GLY A 562 -21.08 0.59 29.21
CA GLY A 562 -19.88 1.39 29.49
C GLY A 562 -19.37 2.22 28.29
N ALA A 563 -19.78 1.89 27.06
CA ALA A 563 -19.54 2.72 25.88
C ALA A 563 -20.07 4.16 26.01
N HIS A 564 -21.07 4.41 26.87
CA HIS A 564 -21.60 5.75 27.16
C HIS A 564 -20.63 6.66 27.93
N THR A 565 -19.48 6.16 28.39
CA THR A 565 -18.42 6.99 29.00
C THR A 565 -17.83 8.01 28.01
N ILE A 566 -17.94 7.78 26.70
CA ILE A 566 -17.56 8.74 25.66
C ILE A 566 -18.78 9.38 24.97
N GLY A 567 -18.61 10.63 24.53
CA GLY A 567 -19.63 11.41 23.83
C GLY A 567 -20.56 12.23 24.73
N GLY A 568 -21.61 12.78 24.12
CA GLY A 568 -22.46 13.83 24.72
C GLY A 568 -23.48 13.36 25.76
N LYS A 569 -23.31 12.20 26.41
CA LYS A 569 -24.22 11.71 27.45
C LYS A 569 -23.89 12.22 28.86
N GLY A 570 -22.83 13.03 29.01
CA GLY A 570 -22.50 13.72 30.27
C GLY A 570 -21.75 12.88 31.30
N PHE A 571 -21.39 11.64 30.97
CA PHE A 571 -20.48 10.83 31.77
C PHE A 571 -19.04 11.25 31.51
N GLY A 572 -18.29 11.56 32.57
CA GLY A 572 -16.84 11.77 32.51
C GLY A 572 -16.36 12.80 31.47
N ASN A 573 -15.24 12.49 30.81
CA ASN A 573 -14.70 13.28 29.71
C ASN A 573 -15.17 12.66 28.38
N PRO A 574 -15.90 13.40 27.52
CA PRO A 574 -16.51 12.85 26.31
C PRO A 574 -15.53 12.32 25.26
N ASN A 575 -14.22 12.49 25.46
CA ASN A 575 -13.14 12.07 24.57
C ASN A 575 -12.21 11.00 25.18
N VAL A 576 -12.50 10.50 26.39
CA VAL A 576 -11.67 9.53 27.11
C VAL A 576 -12.50 8.29 27.45
N PHE A 577 -12.02 7.11 27.05
CA PHE A 577 -12.66 5.84 27.34
C PHE A 577 -12.10 5.31 28.66
N ASP A 578 -12.81 5.56 29.75
CA ASP A 578 -12.44 5.19 31.13
C ASP A 578 -13.65 4.58 31.87
N ASN A 579 -13.52 4.28 33.16
CA ASN A 579 -14.65 3.76 33.95
C ASN A 579 -15.53 4.86 34.60
N ALA A 580 -15.51 6.11 34.11
CA ALA A 580 -16.30 7.20 34.68
C ALA A 580 -17.82 6.93 34.62
N TYR A 581 -18.31 6.30 33.55
CA TYR A 581 -19.70 5.84 33.44
C TYR A 581 -20.19 5.11 34.71
N PHE A 582 -19.47 4.06 35.14
CA PHE A 582 -19.87 3.26 36.30
C PHE A 582 -19.72 4.01 37.63
N LYS A 583 -18.73 4.91 37.74
CA LYS A 583 -18.55 5.75 38.93
C LYS A 583 -19.72 6.72 39.10
N VAL A 584 -20.10 7.43 38.03
CA VAL A 584 -21.21 8.38 38.03
C VAL A 584 -22.55 7.68 38.31
N LEU A 585 -22.76 6.45 37.83
CA LEU A 585 -23.95 5.66 38.17
C LEU A 585 -24.08 5.32 39.68
N LEU A 586 -22.98 5.32 40.43
CA LEU A 586 -23.00 5.08 41.88
C LEU A 586 -23.14 6.37 42.71
N GLU A 587 -22.93 7.54 42.11
CA GLU A 587 -23.07 8.84 42.75
C GLU A 587 -24.56 9.25 42.82
N LYS A 588 -25.12 9.32 44.03
CA LYS A 588 -26.53 9.69 44.27
C LYS A 588 -26.72 11.20 44.51
N PRO A 589 -27.90 11.78 44.19
CA PRO A 589 -29.14 11.11 43.83
C PRO A 589 -29.48 11.11 42.32
N GLN A 590 -30.20 10.07 41.89
CA GLN A 590 -30.88 9.99 40.59
C GLN A 590 -31.75 11.24 40.32
N PRO A 591 -31.98 11.62 39.05
CA PRO A 591 -32.98 12.64 38.71
C PRO A 591 -34.36 12.24 39.22
N SER A 592 -34.89 13.01 40.17
CA SER A 592 -36.25 12.81 40.67
C SER A 592 -37.28 13.11 39.58
N SER A 593 -38.44 12.48 39.66
CA SER A 593 -39.58 12.68 38.74
C SER A 593 -40.29 14.04 38.90
N SER A 594 -39.59 15.06 39.43
CA SER A 594 -40.17 16.34 39.85
C SER A 594 -39.15 17.49 39.79
N GLY A 595 -38.93 18.03 38.60
CA GLY A 595 -38.28 19.34 38.40
C GLY A 595 -36.87 19.30 37.82
N MET A 596 -36.77 19.61 36.52
CA MET A 596 -35.55 19.65 35.68
C MET A 596 -34.86 18.28 35.47
N PRO A 597 -34.74 17.79 34.22
CA PRO A 597 -33.97 16.57 33.95
C PRO A 597 -32.49 16.78 34.30
N ALA A 598 -31.88 15.86 35.06
CA ALA A 598 -30.43 15.79 35.11
C ALA A 598 -29.93 15.48 33.68
N MET A 599 -29.06 16.33 33.14
CA MET A 599 -28.60 16.23 31.74
C MET A 599 -27.57 15.10 31.50
N VAL A 600 -27.55 14.08 32.35
CA VAL A 600 -26.55 13.00 32.37
C VAL A 600 -27.23 11.65 32.27
N GLY A 601 -26.82 10.87 31.28
CA GLY A 601 -27.31 9.51 31.00
C GLY A 601 -28.67 9.42 30.33
N LEU A 602 -29.01 8.20 29.94
CA LEU A 602 -30.36 7.78 29.54
C LEU A 602 -31.11 7.18 30.73
N ARG A 603 -32.44 7.10 30.63
CA ARG A 603 -33.25 6.43 31.66
C ARG A 603 -32.88 4.95 31.81
N THR A 604 -32.53 4.30 30.70
CA THR A 604 -31.99 2.93 30.66
C THR A 604 -30.66 2.77 31.42
N ASP A 605 -29.76 3.77 31.39
CA ASP A 605 -28.50 3.72 32.16
C ASP A 605 -28.78 3.69 33.67
N TRP A 606 -29.67 4.58 34.13
CA TRP A 606 -30.09 4.65 35.53
C TRP A 606 -30.90 3.42 35.98
N ALA A 607 -31.69 2.81 35.09
CA ALA A 607 -32.42 1.57 35.40
C ALA A 607 -31.48 0.39 35.74
N LEU A 608 -30.25 0.35 35.21
CA LEU A 608 -29.25 -0.66 35.58
C LEU A 608 -28.82 -0.57 37.06
N THR A 609 -28.99 0.59 37.71
CA THR A 609 -28.68 0.77 39.14
C THR A 609 -29.78 0.26 40.06
N GLU A 610 -30.95 -0.07 39.52
CA GLU A 610 -32.14 -0.52 40.26
C GLU A 610 -32.25 -2.06 40.31
N ASP A 611 -31.38 -2.77 39.58
CA ASP A 611 -31.33 -4.23 39.51
C ASP A 611 -30.07 -4.76 40.20
N ASP A 612 -30.22 -5.62 41.21
CA ASP A 612 -29.12 -6.11 42.06
C ASP A 612 -28.00 -6.81 41.25
N GLU A 613 -28.35 -7.55 40.20
CA GLU A 613 -27.35 -8.23 39.37
C GLU A 613 -26.54 -7.22 38.54
N CYS A 614 -27.21 -6.25 37.93
CA CYS A 614 -26.56 -5.18 37.18
C CYS A 614 -25.68 -4.31 38.11
N LEU A 615 -26.21 -3.94 39.28
CA LEU A 615 -25.52 -3.13 40.29
C LEU A 615 -24.23 -3.81 40.80
N ARG A 616 -24.20 -5.14 40.92
CA ARG A 616 -22.99 -5.90 41.25
C ARG A 616 -21.88 -5.69 40.21
N TRP A 617 -22.22 -5.72 38.91
CA TRP A 617 -21.26 -5.49 37.83
C TRP A 617 -20.83 -4.02 37.74
N ILE A 618 -21.75 -3.08 37.93
CA ILE A 618 -21.44 -1.63 38.00
C ILE A 618 -20.42 -1.35 39.12
N ASN A 619 -20.62 -1.91 40.32
CA ASN A 619 -19.67 -1.76 41.43
C ASN A 619 -18.27 -2.30 41.09
N LEU A 620 -18.19 -3.47 40.43
CA LEU A 620 -16.93 -4.04 40.00
C LEU A 620 -16.20 -3.12 39.01
N TYR A 621 -16.88 -2.67 37.95
CA TYR A 621 -16.27 -1.85 36.90
C TYR A 621 -15.93 -0.43 37.36
N ALA A 622 -16.69 0.14 38.31
CA ALA A 622 -16.36 1.43 38.93
C ALA A 622 -15.05 1.37 39.75
N GLN A 623 -14.77 0.21 40.38
CA GLN A 623 -13.57 -0.01 41.18
C GLN A 623 -12.37 -0.46 40.33
N ASP A 624 -12.59 -1.29 39.32
CA ASP A 624 -11.54 -1.87 38.48
C ASP A 624 -11.74 -1.56 36.98
N GLN A 625 -11.04 -0.53 36.51
CA GLN A 625 -10.99 -0.16 35.10
C GLN A 625 -10.29 -1.21 34.23
N THR A 626 -9.35 -1.99 34.78
CA THR A 626 -8.66 -3.04 34.03
C THR A 626 -9.62 -4.18 33.73
N LYS A 627 -10.44 -4.56 34.71
CA LYS A 627 -11.53 -5.54 34.52
C LYS A 627 -12.59 -5.04 33.55
N PHE A 628 -12.97 -3.76 33.63
CA PHE A 628 -13.85 -3.14 32.64
C PHE A 628 -13.28 -3.26 31.22
N PHE A 629 -12.02 -2.88 31.01
CA PHE A 629 -11.38 -2.93 29.69
C PHE A 629 -11.25 -4.36 29.15
N ALA A 630 -10.91 -5.33 29.98
CA ALA A 630 -10.85 -6.74 29.58
C ALA A 630 -12.23 -7.27 29.16
N ASP A 631 -13.25 -7.07 30.00
CA ASP A 631 -14.60 -7.56 29.73
C ASP A 631 -15.26 -6.83 28.54
N PHE A 632 -15.00 -5.52 28.38
CA PHE A 632 -15.50 -4.75 27.24
C PHE A 632 -14.92 -5.25 25.92
N LYS A 633 -13.62 -5.55 25.91
CA LYS A 633 -12.93 -6.12 24.75
C LYS A 633 -13.56 -7.47 24.36
N ASP A 634 -13.76 -8.37 25.31
CA ASP A 634 -14.34 -9.68 25.04
C ASP A 634 -15.82 -9.59 24.58
N ALA A 635 -16.61 -8.72 25.21
CA ALA A 635 -17.99 -8.46 24.80
C ALA A 635 -18.08 -7.81 23.41
N TYR A 636 -17.17 -6.91 23.04
CA TYR A 636 -17.11 -6.32 21.69
C TYR A 636 -16.66 -7.35 20.65
N ILE A 637 -15.66 -8.20 20.95
CA ILE A 637 -15.25 -9.30 20.08
C ILE A 637 -16.48 -10.18 19.80
N LYS A 638 -17.21 -10.58 20.84
CA LYS A 638 -18.44 -11.37 20.73
C LYS A 638 -19.49 -10.66 19.87
N LEU A 639 -19.80 -9.39 20.14
CA LEU A 639 -20.71 -8.54 19.35
C LEU A 639 -20.34 -8.53 17.87
N SER A 640 -19.04 -8.43 17.55
CA SER A 640 -18.55 -8.41 16.18
C SER A 640 -18.62 -9.77 15.46
N LEU A 641 -18.80 -10.88 16.19
CA LEU A 641 -18.82 -12.25 15.65
C LEU A 641 -20.24 -12.82 15.47
N MET A 642 -21.29 -12.08 15.88
CA MET A 642 -22.72 -12.47 15.83
C MET A 642 -23.34 -12.53 14.42
N PHE A 643 -22.58 -13.05 13.45
CA PHE A 643 -23.02 -13.28 12.06
C PHE A 643 -22.37 -14.53 11.43
N LEU A 644 -21.33 -15.10 12.06
CA LEU A 644 -20.48 -16.14 11.47
C LEU A 644 -20.94 -17.60 11.77
N TYR A 645 -22.19 -17.83 12.17
CA TYR A 645 -22.67 -19.13 12.71
C TYR A 645 -24.07 -19.55 12.26
#